data_AF-A0A7C7LG97-F1
#
_entry.id   AF-A0A7C7LG97-F1
#
_cell.length_a   1.000
_cell.length_b   1.000
_cell.length_c   1.000
_cell.angle_alpha   90.00
_cell.angle_beta   90.00
_cell.angle_gamma   90.00
#
_symmetry.space_group_name_H-M   'P 1'
#
loop_
_entity.id
_entity.type
_entity.pdbx_description
1 polymer ?
#
loop_
_entity_poly.entity_id
_entity_poly.type
_entity_poly.pdbx_seq_one_letter_code
_entity_poly.pdbx_strand_id
1 'polypeptide(L)'
;MLGRTYAEIGSEARSMHKCQGMSQLLRLPGDARARYVLAETANETRNLIDGDVPLFGGINTSVSGLTQYIVAQVPRALRVALTNIERHAREARQQFKQSGIDATRQSLVDGLVAVRNLRGRLEKLGLSDGAVYEIDFRLKTKEAQFERAVILAHGLRVAAVAEDGVVVPGQPVRVSALVANRGEVDVAVHHVSFAGLGSNAGGCVEEVVPAGDMYNCDSSFTIPVDAEFTTPYFSQLPDAARYNFEDAAPFGVPFEPTPFHVTFTIEFLSERVDVRVPIEYRYEKEIFGGEKRMELNVVSRLSVEMSPEIVVAPVPAGEVVRREIRVIVSNRGPRSTEAVVELEMPPGWRSEPERVSITFSHEDEERAVRFFVGLPIGLPAGDYVIRSRVSSAGAIFDQGFQVVEYPHIQPRHLMTAAETSIKVIDLRVASGLLVGYVMGAGDHMPVAIEQLGAQVERLSGTDLAWGNLTRYDLIITGVRAYELDANLRAHNDRLMNYVENGGTVIVQYNKVGFNDAQFWPYPARVSRNRITDERAPVDVLVPDHPLFNEPNTIDSTVWDGWVQERGLYFLGERDPQYMDLVAMEDPFEYNPGVKRGALVEARVGQGRWLYVALGLWRQLPAGTEGAYLLLANLISLSNSP
;
A
#
# COMPACT_ATOMS: atom_id res chain seq x y z
N MET A 1 8.92 -27.67 11.02
CA MET A 1 9.25 -27.01 12.30
C MET A 1 8.03 -26.68 13.18
N LEU A 2 6.78 -26.97 12.80
CA LEU A 2 5.59 -26.80 13.67
C LEU A 2 4.47 -27.85 13.41
N GLY A 3 4.80 -29.04 12.88
CA GLY A 3 3.78 -30.03 12.47
C GLY A 3 2.96 -29.67 11.22
N ARG A 4 3.22 -28.51 10.59
CA ARG A 4 2.60 -28.06 9.33
C ARG A 4 3.48 -28.31 8.11
N THR A 5 2.87 -28.60 6.98
CA THR A 5 3.49 -28.66 5.65
C THR A 5 3.79 -27.25 5.12
N TYR A 6 4.71 -27.12 4.16
CA TYR A 6 4.97 -25.84 3.51
C TYR A 6 3.76 -25.27 2.78
N ALA A 7 2.83 -26.12 2.31
CA ALA A 7 1.61 -25.67 1.66
C ALA A 7 0.61 -25.07 2.65
N GLU A 8 0.51 -25.62 3.86
CA GLU A 8 -0.28 -25.02 4.94
C GLU A 8 0.29 -23.66 5.34
N ILE A 9 1.61 -23.58 5.58
CA ILE A 9 2.29 -22.33 5.91
C ILE A 9 2.13 -21.29 4.78
N GLY A 10 2.33 -21.71 3.53
CA GLY A 10 2.18 -20.83 2.37
C GLY A 10 0.73 -20.39 2.14
N SER A 11 -0.25 -21.25 2.41
CA SER A 11 -1.67 -20.90 2.34
C SER A 11 -2.07 -19.92 3.43
N GLU A 12 -1.53 -20.07 4.64
CA GLU A 12 -1.72 -19.13 5.75
C GLU A 12 -1.10 -17.78 5.43
N ALA A 13 0.14 -17.74 4.92
CA ALA A 13 0.74 -16.50 4.44
C ALA A 13 -0.11 -15.86 3.33
N ARG A 14 -0.60 -16.66 2.37
CA ARG A 14 -1.45 -16.19 1.27
C ARG A 14 -2.82 -15.68 1.75
N SER A 15 -3.42 -16.27 2.78
CA SER A 15 -4.70 -15.77 3.33
C SER A 15 -4.52 -14.41 4.00
N MET A 16 -3.32 -14.09 4.49
CA MET A 16 -3.01 -12.77 5.05
C MET A 16 -2.84 -11.67 3.98
N HIS A 17 -2.81 -12.01 2.69
CA HIS A 17 -2.81 -11.01 1.63
C HIS A 17 -4.16 -10.28 1.58
N LYS A 18 -4.13 -8.97 1.88
CA LYS A 18 -5.31 -8.09 1.82
C LYS A 18 -5.55 -7.51 0.42
N CYS A 19 -4.56 -7.57 -0.46
CA CYS A 19 -4.68 -7.11 -1.84
C CYS A 19 -5.22 -8.25 -2.73
N GLN A 20 -6.08 -7.91 -3.70
CA GLN A 20 -6.60 -8.80 -4.75
C GLN A 20 -7.56 -9.92 -4.29
N GLY A 21 -7.94 -10.00 -3.00
CA GLY A 21 -8.94 -10.95 -2.51
C GLY A 21 -8.54 -12.42 -2.72
N MET A 22 -7.26 -12.73 -2.45
CA MET A 22 -6.77 -14.10 -2.47
C MET A 22 -7.54 -15.00 -1.49
N SER A 23 -7.62 -16.30 -1.79
CA SER A 23 -8.42 -17.26 -1.02
C SER A 23 -8.08 -17.22 0.48
N GLN A 24 -9.11 -16.95 1.29
CA GLN A 24 -9.01 -16.81 2.74
C GLN A 24 -9.08 -18.16 3.48
N LEU A 25 -9.54 -19.21 2.79
CA LEU A 25 -9.62 -20.54 3.37
C LEU A 25 -8.24 -21.17 3.36
N LEU A 26 -7.79 -21.56 4.55
CA LEU A 26 -6.54 -22.28 4.72
C LEU A 26 -6.63 -23.63 4.03
N ARG A 27 -5.52 -24.04 3.40
CA ARG A 27 -5.37 -25.44 2.98
C ARG A 27 -5.55 -26.34 4.18
N LEU A 28 -6.39 -27.37 4.02
CA LEU A 28 -6.50 -28.45 4.99
C LEU A 28 -5.19 -29.25 5.03
N PRO A 29 -4.89 -29.91 6.16
CA PRO A 29 -3.75 -30.81 6.27
C PRO A 29 -3.77 -31.88 5.17
N GLY A 30 -2.62 -32.14 4.57
CA GLY A 30 -2.49 -33.19 3.56
C GLY A 30 -1.28 -33.02 2.66
N ASP A 31 -1.08 -34.02 1.79
CA ASP A 31 -0.02 -34.00 0.80
C ASP A 31 -0.25 -32.86 -0.21
N ALA A 32 0.70 -31.93 -0.25
CA ALA A 32 0.79 -30.93 -1.30
C ALA A 32 2.11 -31.12 -2.03
N ARG A 33 2.04 -31.43 -3.34
CA ARG A 33 3.22 -31.57 -4.19
C ARG A 33 3.26 -30.38 -5.14
N ALA A 34 4.28 -29.56 -5.01
CA ALA A 34 4.71 -28.65 -6.06
C ALA A 34 5.93 -29.30 -6.73
N ARG A 35 5.92 -29.40 -8.05
CA ARG A 35 7.09 -29.79 -8.83
C ARG A 35 7.60 -28.56 -9.54
N TYR A 36 8.89 -28.30 -9.39
CA TYR A 36 9.59 -27.32 -10.20
C TYR A 36 10.14 -28.06 -11.41
N VAL A 37 9.85 -27.55 -12.61
CA VAL A 37 10.46 -28.04 -13.84
C VAL A 37 11.43 -26.97 -14.29
N LEU A 38 12.68 -27.36 -14.55
CA LEU A 38 13.68 -26.45 -15.10
C LEU A 38 13.29 -26.15 -16.56
N ALA A 39 12.72 -24.97 -16.79
CA ALA A 39 12.34 -24.54 -18.15
C ALA A 39 13.56 -24.10 -18.98
N GLU A 40 14.53 -23.42 -18.34
CA GLU A 40 15.74 -22.91 -18.99
C GLU A 40 16.88 -22.82 -17.97
N THR A 41 18.13 -22.95 -18.41
CA THR A 41 19.33 -22.75 -17.58
C THR A 41 20.46 -22.12 -18.38
N ALA A 42 21.16 -21.17 -17.76
CA ALA A 42 22.40 -20.60 -18.29
C ALA A 42 23.63 -21.52 -18.04
N ASN A 43 23.45 -22.61 -17.30
CA ASN A 43 24.53 -23.58 -17.05
C ASN A 43 24.60 -24.60 -18.20
N GLU A 44 25.56 -24.43 -19.10
CA GLU A 44 25.74 -25.25 -20.31
C GLU A 44 26.18 -26.71 -20.03
N THR A 45 26.45 -27.08 -18.76
CA THR A 45 26.80 -28.46 -18.42
C THR A 45 25.59 -29.40 -18.42
N ARG A 46 25.32 -29.94 -19.62
CA ARG A 46 24.58 -31.16 -20.05
C ARG A 46 23.65 -31.88 -19.04
N ASN A 47 22.43 -32.17 -19.54
CA ASN A 47 21.43 -33.14 -19.06
C ASN A 47 20.64 -32.79 -17.79
N LEU A 48 20.34 -31.52 -17.56
CA LEU A 48 19.49 -31.09 -16.44
C LEU A 48 18.04 -30.75 -16.83
N ILE A 49 17.71 -30.77 -18.13
CA ILE A 49 16.39 -30.30 -18.61
C ILE A 49 15.30 -31.38 -18.49
N ASP A 50 15.67 -32.66 -18.46
CA ASP A 50 14.72 -33.78 -18.51
C ASP A 50 14.48 -34.51 -17.16
N GLY A 51 14.62 -33.84 -16.01
CA GLY A 51 14.43 -34.49 -14.69
C GLY A 51 14.11 -33.57 -13.51
N ASP A 52 13.85 -34.18 -12.34
CA ASP A 52 13.70 -33.50 -11.04
C ASP A 52 15.08 -32.95 -10.58
N VAL A 53 15.55 -31.89 -11.23
CA VAL A 53 16.80 -31.22 -10.85
C VAL A 53 16.54 -30.36 -9.61
N PRO A 54 17.35 -30.51 -8.54
CA PRO A 54 17.23 -29.64 -7.37
C PRO A 54 17.32 -28.15 -7.77
N LEU A 55 16.68 -27.26 -7.02
CA LEU A 55 16.66 -25.82 -7.32
C LEU A 55 18.05 -25.20 -7.55
N PHE A 56 19.10 -25.77 -6.95
CA PHE A 56 20.50 -25.36 -7.11
C PHE A 56 21.37 -26.43 -7.78
N GLY A 57 20.78 -27.35 -8.53
CA GLY A 57 21.51 -28.40 -9.24
C GLY A 57 22.56 -27.83 -10.18
N GLY A 58 23.80 -28.30 -10.08
CA GLY A 58 24.91 -27.77 -10.87
C GLY A 58 25.48 -26.42 -10.38
N ILE A 59 24.93 -25.81 -9.33
CA ILE A 59 25.43 -24.55 -8.76
C ILE A 59 26.24 -24.86 -7.50
N ASN A 60 27.52 -24.48 -7.48
CA ASN A 60 28.35 -24.61 -6.29
C ASN A 60 28.05 -23.49 -5.28
N THR A 61 27.30 -23.82 -4.24
CA THR A 61 26.89 -22.89 -3.17
C THR A 61 27.85 -22.87 -1.96
N SER A 62 28.96 -23.60 -2.02
CA SER A 62 29.97 -23.61 -0.95
C SER A 62 30.80 -22.32 -0.92
N VAL A 63 31.39 -21.99 0.23
CA VAL A 63 32.39 -20.91 0.35
C VAL A 63 33.62 -21.22 -0.51
N SER A 64 34.05 -22.48 -0.56
CA SER A 64 35.12 -22.93 -1.46
C SER A 64 34.78 -22.75 -2.94
N GLY A 65 33.48 -22.75 -3.28
CA GLY A 65 32.96 -22.50 -4.62
C GLY A 65 33.18 -21.09 -5.14
N LEU A 66 33.50 -20.12 -4.28
CA LEU A 66 33.85 -18.75 -4.69
C LEU A 66 35.07 -18.69 -5.62
N THR A 67 35.87 -19.76 -5.68
CA THR A 67 36.95 -19.90 -6.67
C THR A 67 36.47 -19.90 -8.12
N GLN A 68 35.17 -20.12 -8.38
CA GLN A 68 34.59 -20.12 -9.72
C GLN A 68 34.64 -18.76 -10.43
N TYR A 69 34.79 -17.65 -9.70
CA TYR A 69 34.89 -16.31 -10.28
C TYR A 69 36.29 -15.98 -10.80
N ILE A 70 37.23 -16.93 -10.71
CA ILE A 70 38.62 -16.74 -11.13
C ILE A 70 38.83 -17.44 -12.46
N VAL A 71 39.10 -16.64 -13.49
CA VAL A 71 39.38 -17.14 -14.85
C VAL A 71 40.82 -17.67 -14.98
N ALA A 72 41.74 -17.18 -14.14
CA ALA A 72 43.13 -17.58 -14.08
C ALA A 72 43.40 -18.73 -13.09
N GLN A 73 44.66 -19.11 -12.91
CA GLN A 73 45.03 -20.10 -11.89
C GLN A 73 44.68 -19.59 -10.48
N VAL A 74 43.81 -20.32 -9.79
CA VAL A 74 43.39 -19.99 -8.42
C VAL A 74 44.59 -19.97 -7.47
N PRO A 75 44.88 -18.83 -6.79
CA PRO A 75 45.97 -18.76 -5.83
C PRO A 75 45.80 -19.77 -4.70
N ARG A 76 46.88 -20.50 -4.35
CA ARG A 76 46.86 -21.49 -3.25
C ARG A 76 46.40 -20.85 -1.93
N ALA A 77 46.86 -19.63 -1.65
CA ALA A 77 46.48 -18.87 -0.46
C ALA A 77 44.97 -18.66 -0.35
N LEU A 78 44.30 -18.32 -1.46
CA LEU A 78 42.85 -18.15 -1.48
C LEU A 78 42.12 -19.47 -1.20
N ARG A 79 42.50 -20.55 -1.88
CA ARG A 79 41.89 -21.87 -1.70
C ARG A 79 41.99 -22.33 -0.24
N VAL A 80 43.15 -22.15 0.38
CA VAL A 80 43.37 -22.48 1.79
C VAL A 80 42.49 -21.62 2.70
N ALA A 81 42.41 -20.31 2.46
CA ALA A 81 41.59 -19.41 3.26
C ALA A 81 40.08 -19.74 3.18
N LEU A 82 39.54 -19.98 1.98
CA LEU A 82 38.14 -20.37 1.79
C LEU A 82 37.82 -21.72 2.46
N THR A 83 38.74 -22.69 2.34
CA THR A 83 38.61 -23.99 2.99
C THR A 83 38.61 -23.86 4.52
N ASN A 84 39.45 -22.97 5.07
CA ASN A 84 39.50 -22.71 6.50
C ASN A 84 38.20 -22.09 7.02
N ILE A 85 37.65 -21.11 6.31
CA ILE A 85 36.34 -20.51 6.65
C ILE A 85 35.26 -21.60 6.69
N GLU A 86 35.23 -22.47 5.68
CA GLU A 86 34.25 -23.55 5.60
C GLU A 86 34.43 -24.58 6.71
N ARG A 87 35.68 -24.91 7.06
CA ARG A 87 36.02 -25.80 8.18
C ARG A 87 35.47 -25.27 9.50
N HIS A 88 35.72 -24.00 9.84
CA HIS A 88 35.21 -23.39 11.07
C HIS A 88 33.67 -23.41 11.14
N ALA A 89 32.99 -23.15 10.02
CA ALA A 89 31.53 -23.24 9.97
C ALA A 89 31.02 -24.68 10.18
N ARG A 90 31.72 -25.68 9.62
CA ARG A 90 31.38 -27.10 9.81
C ARG A 90 31.64 -27.57 11.23
N GLU A 91 32.76 -27.17 11.82
CA GLU A 91 33.12 -27.45 13.22
C GLU A 91 32.07 -26.88 14.18
N ALA A 92 31.71 -25.60 14.03
CA ALA A 92 30.65 -24.96 14.82
C ALA A 92 29.31 -25.71 14.68
N ARG A 93 28.93 -26.12 13.46
CA ARG A 93 27.70 -26.90 13.25
C ARG A 93 27.76 -28.28 13.89
N GLN A 94 28.92 -28.93 13.91
CA GLN A 94 29.10 -30.23 14.55
C GLN A 94 29.04 -30.10 16.08
N GLN A 95 29.74 -29.12 16.64
CA GLN A 95 29.69 -28.79 18.07
C GLN A 95 28.26 -28.47 18.53
N PHE A 96 27.52 -27.68 17.75
CA PHE A 96 26.11 -27.37 18.04
C PHE A 96 25.27 -28.64 18.22
N LYS A 97 25.46 -29.62 17.33
CA LYS A 97 24.72 -30.89 17.37
C LYS A 97 25.13 -31.80 18.52
N GLN A 98 26.38 -31.73 18.95
CA GLN A 98 26.95 -32.64 19.94
C GLN A 98 26.83 -32.12 21.37
N SER A 99 27.03 -30.81 21.55
CA SER A 99 27.28 -30.19 22.86
C SER A 99 26.51 -28.89 23.08
N GLY A 100 25.59 -28.53 22.18
CA GLY A 100 24.78 -27.32 22.31
C GLY A 100 25.48 -26.05 21.81
N ILE A 101 24.82 -24.91 22.01
CA ILE A 101 25.20 -23.63 21.37
C ILE A 101 26.50 -23.05 21.92
N ASP A 102 26.79 -23.25 23.20
CA ASP A 102 27.95 -22.65 23.87
C ASP A 102 29.28 -23.23 23.38
N ALA A 103 29.27 -24.52 23.01
CA ALA A 103 30.44 -25.20 22.44
C ALA A 103 30.87 -24.62 21.07
N THR A 104 30.03 -23.80 20.43
CA THR A 104 30.30 -23.23 19.10
C THR A 104 31.09 -21.92 19.14
N ARG A 105 31.17 -21.25 20.30
CA ARG A 105 31.67 -19.87 20.44
C ARG A 105 33.06 -19.69 19.81
N GLN A 106 34.03 -20.52 20.16
CA GLN A 106 35.40 -20.42 19.62
C GLN A 106 35.44 -20.62 18.10
N SER A 107 34.81 -21.68 17.58
CA SER A 107 34.82 -21.96 16.14
C SER A 107 34.11 -20.88 15.32
N LEU A 108 33.08 -20.22 15.89
CA LEU A 108 32.42 -19.09 15.24
C LEU A 108 33.29 -17.83 15.24
N VAL A 109 33.97 -17.54 16.35
CA VAL A 109 34.94 -16.43 16.43
C VAL A 109 36.10 -16.67 15.47
N ASP A 110 36.69 -17.87 15.45
CA ASP A 110 37.76 -18.22 14.51
C ASP A 110 37.30 -18.10 13.05
N GLY A 111 36.05 -18.49 12.76
CA GLY A 111 35.44 -18.35 11.45
C GLY A 111 35.28 -16.88 11.02
N LEU A 112 34.84 -16.02 11.94
CA LEU A 112 34.77 -14.56 11.73
C LEU A 112 36.15 -13.98 11.40
N VAL A 113 37.15 -14.33 12.20
CA VAL A 113 38.55 -13.92 12.00
C VAL A 113 39.07 -14.38 10.65
N ALA A 114 38.80 -15.63 10.26
CA ALA A 114 39.21 -16.18 8.98
C ALA A 114 38.60 -15.41 7.79
N VAL A 115 37.31 -15.03 7.89
CA VAL A 115 36.64 -14.21 6.85
C VAL A 115 37.25 -12.81 6.77
N ARG A 116 37.34 -12.09 7.90
CA ARG A 116 37.92 -10.74 7.96
C ARG A 116 39.35 -10.70 7.41
N ASN A 117 40.16 -11.67 7.81
CA ASN A 117 41.54 -11.82 7.35
C ASN A 117 41.66 -12.10 5.85
N LEU A 118 40.69 -12.81 5.26
CA LEU A 118 40.65 -13.03 3.81
C LEU A 118 40.24 -11.76 3.08
N ARG A 119 39.14 -11.11 3.53
CA ARG A 119 38.64 -9.87 2.93
C ARG A 119 39.71 -8.77 2.93
N GLY A 120 40.36 -8.52 4.07
CA GLY A 120 41.40 -7.51 4.21
C GLY A 120 42.70 -7.76 3.42
N ARG A 121 42.86 -8.93 2.80
CA ARG A 121 44.02 -9.28 1.97
C ARG A 121 43.65 -9.67 0.54
N LEU A 122 42.37 -9.62 0.17
CA LEU A 122 41.86 -10.17 -1.10
C LEU A 122 42.53 -9.50 -2.32
N GLU A 123 42.67 -8.18 -2.31
CA GLU A 123 43.34 -7.40 -3.35
C GLU A 123 44.83 -7.77 -3.51
N LYS A 124 45.47 -8.23 -2.42
CA LYS A 124 46.89 -8.62 -2.42
C LYS A 124 47.13 -10.01 -2.98
N LEU A 125 46.08 -10.73 -3.39
CA LEU A 125 46.17 -12.10 -3.93
C LEU A 125 46.35 -12.16 -5.45
N GLY A 126 46.47 -11.01 -6.13
CA GLY A 126 46.71 -10.95 -7.58
C GLY A 126 45.51 -11.44 -8.40
N LEU A 127 44.29 -11.18 -7.91
CA LEU A 127 43.03 -11.48 -8.59
C LEU A 127 42.63 -10.32 -9.53
N SER A 128 41.81 -10.59 -10.54
CA SER A 128 41.19 -9.51 -11.31
C SER A 128 40.17 -8.75 -10.48
N ASP A 129 39.93 -7.47 -10.82
CA ASP A 129 38.98 -6.61 -10.10
C ASP A 129 37.57 -7.23 -10.02
N GLY A 130 37.10 -7.84 -11.11
CA GLY A 130 35.82 -8.56 -11.13
C GLY A 130 35.78 -9.76 -10.18
N ALA A 131 36.87 -10.52 -10.06
CA ALA A 131 36.94 -11.62 -9.12
C ALA A 131 37.00 -11.13 -7.67
N VAL A 132 37.74 -10.05 -7.40
CA VAL A 132 37.77 -9.38 -6.08
C VAL A 132 36.36 -8.94 -5.69
N TYR A 133 35.65 -8.27 -6.59
CA TYR A 133 34.27 -7.82 -6.38
C TYR A 133 33.33 -8.97 -6.03
N GLU A 134 33.25 -10.01 -6.87
CA GLU A 134 32.31 -11.13 -6.68
C GLU A 134 32.61 -11.92 -5.39
N ILE A 135 33.89 -12.10 -5.06
CA ILE A 135 34.31 -12.82 -3.86
C ILE A 135 34.04 -11.98 -2.61
N ASP A 136 34.45 -10.70 -2.59
CA ASP A 136 34.24 -9.84 -1.41
C ASP A 136 32.75 -9.62 -1.14
N PHE A 137 31.94 -9.41 -2.17
CA PHE A 137 30.48 -9.24 -2.04
C PHE A 137 29.84 -10.40 -1.25
N ARG A 138 30.22 -11.65 -1.56
CA ARG A 138 29.70 -12.85 -0.87
C ARG A 138 30.36 -13.09 0.48
N LEU A 139 31.65 -12.77 0.63
CA LEU A 139 32.34 -12.85 1.92
C LEU A 139 31.81 -11.82 2.91
N LYS A 140 31.39 -10.63 2.46
CA LYS A 140 30.71 -9.63 3.29
C LYS A 140 29.43 -10.20 3.91
N THR A 141 28.62 -10.92 3.13
CA THR A 141 27.46 -11.65 3.66
C THR A 141 27.88 -12.73 4.66
N LYS A 142 28.98 -13.45 4.40
CA LYS A 142 29.47 -14.50 5.29
C LYS A 142 29.98 -13.93 6.63
N GLU A 143 30.64 -12.78 6.60
CA GLU A 143 31.08 -12.05 7.79
C GLU A 143 29.88 -11.71 8.68
N ALA A 144 28.86 -11.03 8.12
CA ALA A 144 27.64 -10.70 8.85
C ALA A 144 26.92 -11.93 9.44
N GLN A 145 27.00 -13.08 8.76
CA GLN A 145 26.46 -14.34 9.27
C GLN A 145 27.28 -14.88 10.46
N PHE A 146 28.61 -14.78 10.43
CA PHE A 146 29.45 -15.16 11.58
C PHE A 146 29.24 -14.20 12.76
N GLU A 147 29.19 -12.89 12.52
CA GLU A 147 28.90 -11.88 13.57
C GLU A 147 27.57 -12.20 14.26
N ARG A 148 26.51 -12.43 13.48
CA ARG A 148 25.20 -12.81 14.02
C ARG A 148 25.25 -14.13 14.79
N ALA A 149 26.00 -15.12 14.28
CA ALA A 149 26.15 -16.41 14.96
C ALA A 149 26.91 -16.29 16.28
N VAL A 150 27.96 -15.46 16.34
CA VAL A 150 28.73 -15.18 17.57
C VAL A 150 27.83 -14.54 18.62
N ILE A 151 27.01 -13.53 18.25
CA ILE A 151 26.06 -12.88 19.16
C ILE A 151 25.06 -13.90 19.73
N LEU A 152 24.48 -14.74 18.86
CA LEU A 152 23.54 -15.79 19.28
C LEU A 152 24.20 -16.85 20.18
N ALA A 153 25.43 -17.26 19.87
CA ALA A 153 26.15 -18.27 20.64
C ALA A 153 26.60 -17.79 22.03
N HIS A 154 26.66 -16.48 22.24
CA HIS A 154 26.88 -15.88 23.56
C HIS A 154 25.58 -15.51 24.27
N GLY A 155 24.41 -15.86 23.71
CA GLY A 155 23.11 -15.57 24.34
C GLY A 155 22.80 -14.08 24.47
N LEU A 156 23.44 -13.22 23.66
CA LEU A 156 23.26 -11.77 23.78
C LEU A 156 21.98 -11.31 23.08
N ARG A 157 21.28 -10.39 23.73
CA ARG A 157 20.21 -9.59 23.11
C ARG A 157 20.62 -8.13 23.16
N VAL A 158 20.91 -7.57 21.98
CA VAL A 158 21.26 -6.16 21.80
C VAL A 158 20.04 -5.41 21.27
N ALA A 159 19.75 -4.23 21.81
CA ALA A 159 18.66 -3.38 21.36
C ALA A 159 18.97 -1.90 21.60
N ALA A 160 18.40 -1.03 20.77
CA ALA A 160 18.33 0.40 21.03
C ALA A 160 16.85 0.79 21.00
N VAL A 161 16.36 1.41 22.08
CA VAL A 161 14.95 1.72 22.26
C VAL A 161 14.75 3.20 22.49
N ALA A 162 13.95 3.86 21.66
CA ALA A 162 13.53 5.24 21.88
C ALA A 162 12.24 5.30 22.71
N GLU A 163 12.02 6.44 23.38
CA GLU A 163 10.78 6.71 24.13
C GLU A 163 9.59 7.10 23.25
N ASP A 164 9.85 7.45 21.99
CA ASP A 164 8.88 7.85 20.97
C ASP A 164 9.34 7.31 19.61
N GLY A 165 8.38 7.00 18.72
CA GLY A 165 8.61 6.44 17.38
C GLY A 165 8.24 7.37 16.24
N VAL A 166 7.42 8.40 16.48
CA VAL A 166 7.00 9.36 15.45
C VAL A 166 7.45 10.73 15.89
N VAL A 167 8.58 11.17 15.36
CA VAL A 167 9.29 12.35 15.84
C VAL A 167 9.28 13.46 14.80
N VAL A 168 9.45 14.71 15.23
CA VAL A 168 9.56 15.87 14.33
C VAL A 168 10.97 16.47 14.35
N PRO A 169 11.43 17.16 13.28
CA PRO A 169 12.72 17.83 13.28
C PRO A 169 12.90 18.78 14.48
N GLY A 170 14.05 18.70 15.16
CA GLY A 170 14.36 19.48 16.36
C GLY A 170 13.73 18.98 17.67
N GLN A 171 12.98 17.87 17.66
CA GLN A 171 12.41 17.26 18.87
C GLN A 171 13.50 16.61 19.74
N PRO A 172 13.48 16.76 21.07
CA PRO A 172 14.30 15.95 21.96
C PRO A 172 13.81 14.50 21.98
N VAL A 173 14.74 13.54 22.00
CA VAL A 173 14.44 12.10 22.06
C VAL A 173 15.39 11.40 23.04
N ARG A 174 14.85 10.61 23.96
CA ARG A 174 15.64 9.69 24.79
C ARG A 174 15.78 8.32 24.14
N VAL A 175 17.00 7.78 24.15
CA VAL A 175 17.34 6.47 23.61
C VAL A 175 18.06 5.65 24.68
N SER A 176 17.58 4.42 24.92
CA SER A 176 18.20 3.42 25.79
C SER A 176 18.96 2.39 24.95
N ALA A 177 20.27 2.30 25.14
CA ALA A 177 21.14 1.31 24.53
C ALA A 177 21.33 0.12 25.48
N LEU A 178 20.90 -1.07 25.05
CA LEU A 178 20.76 -2.26 25.89
C LEU A 178 21.58 -3.44 25.36
N VAL A 179 22.36 -4.08 26.23
CA VAL A 179 22.99 -5.39 25.98
C VAL A 179 22.63 -6.32 27.12
N ALA A 180 21.66 -7.21 26.91
CA ALA A 180 21.31 -8.24 27.88
C ALA A 180 22.13 -9.51 27.62
N ASN A 181 22.91 -9.93 28.61
CA ASN A 181 23.73 -11.13 28.56
C ASN A 181 22.97 -12.31 29.16
N ARG A 182 22.34 -13.12 28.32
CA ARG A 182 21.68 -14.37 28.75
C ARG A 182 22.58 -15.60 28.60
N GLY A 183 23.86 -15.39 28.30
CA GLY A 183 24.86 -16.43 28.18
C GLY A 183 25.44 -16.84 29.53
N GLU A 184 26.45 -17.70 29.45
CA GLU A 184 27.16 -18.24 30.62
C GLU A 184 28.55 -17.63 30.82
N VAL A 185 28.93 -16.64 30.00
CA VAL A 185 30.22 -15.97 30.04
C VAL A 185 30.04 -14.47 30.00
N ASP A 186 30.94 -13.76 30.67
CA ASP A 186 30.97 -12.32 30.68
C ASP A 186 31.34 -11.78 29.28
N VAL A 187 30.80 -10.62 28.92
CA VAL A 187 31.10 -9.92 27.67
C VAL A 187 31.43 -8.47 27.95
N ALA A 188 32.37 -7.88 27.21
CA ALA A 188 32.74 -6.48 27.40
C ALA A 188 32.12 -5.59 26.31
N VAL A 189 31.37 -4.57 26.71
CA VAL A 189 30.91 -3.48 25.84
C VAL A 189 31.95 -2.38 25.91
N HIS A 190 32.76 -2.22 24.87
CA HIS A 190 33.86 -1.26 24.82
C HIS A 190 33.41 0.14 24.43
N HIS A 191 32.50 0.23 23.47
CA HIS A 191 32.08 1.50 22.90
C HIS A 191 30.65 1.42 22.39
N VAL A 192 29.91 2.52 22.55
CA VAL A 192 28.56 2.67 22.02
C VAL A 192 28.49 4.01 21.30
N SER A 193 28.20 3.97 20.00
CA SER A 193 28.01 5.18 19.18
C SER A 193 26.60 5.24 18.62
N PHE A 194 26.09 6.47 18.53
CA PHE A 194 24.77 6.77 18.01
C PHE A 194 24.92 7.56 16.71
N ALA A 195 24.09 7.27 15.72
CA ALA A 195 24.11 7.91 14.42
C ALA A 195 22.71 8.35 13.99
N GLY A 196 22.66 9.37 13.13
CA GLY A 196 21.42 10.01 12.69
C GLY A 196 20.84 11.02 13.69
N LEU A 197 21.44 11.18 14.87
CA LEU A 197 20.97 12.06 15.94
C LEU A 197 21.84 13.32 16.04
N GLY A 198 21.27 14.40 16.56
CA GLY A 198 21.93 15.67 16.84
C GLY A 198 22.75 15.65 18.13
N SER A 199 22.79 16.80 18.83
CA SER A 199 23.58 16.97 20.04
C SER A 199 23.18 15.98 21.14
N ASN A 200 24.16 15.29 21.73
CA ASN A 200 23.97 14.36 22.85
C ASN A 200 24.18 15.07 24.19
N ALA A 201 23.33 14.76 25.16
CA ALA A 201 23.60 14.95 26.58
C ALA A 201 23.82 13.59 27.25
N GLY A 202 25.06 13.33 27.67
CA GLY A 202 25.47 12.07 28.29
C GLY A 202 26.44 11.26 27.42
N GLY A 203 26.83 10.08 27.89
CA GLY A 203 27.73 9.18 27.20
C GLY A 203 27.72 7.80 27.82
N CYS A 204 27.79 6.78 26.98
CA CYS A 204 27.84 5.39 27.39
C CYS A 204 29.26 5.02 27.86
N VAL A 205 29.34 4.35 29.00
CA VAL A 205 30.62 3.90 29.58
C VAL A 205 30.95 2.49 29.13
N GLU A 206 32.24 2.20 29.05
CA GLU A 206 32.73 0.83 28.89
C GLU A 206 32.36 0.01 30.13
N GLU A 207 31.85 -1.19 29.92
CA GLU A 207 31.39 -2.07 30.99
C GLU A 207 31.56 -3.55 30.61
N VAL A 208 32.00 -4.36 31.57
CA VAL A 208 31.91 -5.82 31.48
C VAL A 208 30.54 -6.22 32.00
N VAL A 209 29.74 -6.87 31.15
CA VAL A 209 28.39 -7.35 31.44
C VAL A 209 28.48 -8.81 31.89
N PRO A 210 28.31 -9.10 33.20
CA PRO A 210 28.40 -10.46 33.69
C PRO A 210 27.34 -11.38 33.08
N ALA A 211 27.60 -12.68 33.08
CA ALA A 211 26.61 -13.68 32.71
C ALA A 211 25.31 -13.51 33.53
N GLY A 212 24.18 -13.38 32.84
CA GLY A 212 22.86 -13.15 33.44
C GLY A 212 22.51 -11.69 33.73
N ASP A 213 23.41 -10.75 33.48
CA ASP A 213 23.20 -9.32 33.74
C ASP A 213 22.88 -8.52 32.45
N MET A 214 22.70 -7.21 32.59
CA MET A 214 22.35 -6.32 31.50
C MET A 214 23.07 -4.97 31.58
N TYR A 215 23.70 -4.59 30.47
CA TYR A 215 24.12 -3.22 30.21
C TYR A 215 22.93 -2.35 29.83
N ASN A 216 22.80 -1.17 30.47
CA ASN A 216 21.85 -0.16 30.06
C ASN A 216 22.48 1.25 30.08
N CYS A 217 22.47 1.91 28.94
CA CYS A 217 22.89 3.30 28.80
C CYS A 217 21.73 4.14 28.24
N ASP A 218 21.16 4.99 29.08
CA ASP A 218 20.19 6.01 28.64
C ASP A 218 20.93 7.26 28.17
N SER A 219 20.58 7.78 27.00
CA SER A 219 21.14 9.01 26.45
C SER A 219 20.04 9.88 25.85
N SER A 220 20.20 11.21 25.95
CA SER A 220 19.23 12.18 25.41
C SER A 220 19.82 12.92 24.23
N PHE A 221 19.08 12.96 23.13
CA PHE A 221 19.49 13.58 21.88
C PHE A 221 18.42 14.56 21.39
N THR A 222 18.73 15.25 20.29
CA THR A 222 17.75 15.95 19.48
C THR A 222 17.69 15.34 18.09
N ILE A 223 16.51 15.26 17.48
CA ILE A 223 16.37 15.00 16.06
C ILE A 223 16.96 16.21 15.32
N PRO A 224 17.83 16.00 14.30
CA PRO A 224 18.37 17.11 13.52
C PRO A 224 17.25 18.02 12.98
N VAL A 225 17.50 19.33 12.94
CA VAL A 225 16.51 20.32 12.46
C VAL A 225 16.28 20.22 10.94
N ASP A 226 17.23 19.62 10.24
CA ASP A 226 17.26 19.32 8.82
C ASP A 226 17.01 17.83 8.53
N ALA A 227 16.51 17.07 9.51
CA ALA A 227 16.17 15.67 9.30
C ALA A 227 15.10 15.51 8.20
N GLU A 228 15.39 14.68 7.22
CA GLU A 228 14.45 14.34 6.15
C GLU A 228 13.26 13.55 6.69
N PHE A 229 12.08 13.78 6.10
CA PHE A 229 10.87 13.04 6.49
C PHE A 229 10.97 11.59 6.04
N THR A 230 10.57 10.67 6.92
CA THR A 230 10.56 9.25 6.65
C THR A 230 9.37 8.88 5.77
N THR A 231 9.61 8.85 4.46
CA THR A 231 8.64 8.52 3.41
C THR A 231 9.21 7.40 2.52
N PRO A 232 8.39 6.63 1.77
CA PRO A 232 8.93 5.71 0.79
C PRO A 232 9.82 6.42 -0.24
N TYR A 233 10.97 5.83 -0.57
CA TYR A 233 11.94 6.30 -1.57
C TYR A 233 11.44 6.17 -3.02
N PHE A 234 10.13 5.96 -3.19
CA PHE A 234 9.49 5.80 -4.47
C PHE A 234 8.19 6.61 -4.54
N SER A 235 7.91 7.17 -5.71
CA SER A 235 6.71 7.94 -5.98
C SER A 235 6.03 7.43 -7.24
N GLN A 236 4.70 7.52 -7.29
CA GLN A 236 3.96 7.11 -8.47
C GLN A 236 4.20 8.11 -9.61
N LEU A 237 4.42 7.60 -10.82
CA LEU A 237 4.46 8.44 -12.01
C LEU A 237 3.02 8.89 -12.37
N PRO A 238 2.75 10.19 -12.58
CA PRO A 238 1.40 10.68 -12.87
C PRO A 238 0.75 10.06 -14.13
N ASP A 239 1.56 9.66 -15.10
CA ASP A 239 1.15 9.19 -16.42
C ASP A 239 1.33 7.68 -16.63
N ALA A 240 1.76 6.95 -15.60
CA ALA A 240 2.03 5.52 -15.71
C ALA A 240 1.70 4.76 -14.41
N ALA A 241 1.26 3.51 -14.57
CA ALA A 241 1.20 2.54 -13.48
C ALA A 241 2.62 2.02 -13.10
N ARG A 242 3.55 2.95 -12.89
CA ARG A 242 4.96 2.73 -12.58
C ARG A 242 5.39 3.70 -11.47
N TYR A 243 6.49 3.35 -10.82
CA TYR A 243 7.08 4.16 -9.76
C TYR A 243 8.42 4.73 -10.23
N ASN A 244 8.67 6.00 -9.89
CA ASN A 244 10.00 6.56 -9.85
C ASN A 244 10.67 6.11 -8.54
N PHE A 245 11.93 5.71 -8.60
CA PHE A 245 12.72 5.34 -7.43
C PHE A 245 13.86 6.33 -7.27
N GLU A 246 14.18 6.71 -6.03
CA GLU A 246 15.32 7.56 -5.74
C GLU A 246 16.65 6.83 -6.01
N ASP A 247 17.58 7.51 -6.70
CA ASP A 247 18.88 6.94 -7.09
C ASP A 247 19.74 6.51 -5.90
N ALA A 248 19.57 7.16 -4.75
CA ALA A 248 20.34 6.89 -3.54
C ALA A 248 19.88 5.63 -2.79
N ALA A 249 18.66 5.14 -3.05
CA ALA A 249 18.10 4.01 -2.33
C ALA A 249 18.85 2.72 -2.66
N PRO A 250 19.30 1.93 -1.66
CA PRO A 250 19.99 0.67 -1.92
C PRO A 250 19.14 -0.30 -2.74
N PHE A 251 19.71 -0.91 -3.78
CA PHE A 251 18.96 -1.87 -4.59
C PHE A 251 18.45 -3.06 -3.75
N GLY A 252 17.17 -3.39 -3.90
CA GLY A 252 16.57 -4.61 -3.33
C GLY A 252 16.11 -4.52 -1.87
N VAL A 253 16.26 -3.37 -1.20
CA VAL A 253 15.62 -3.15 0.11
C VAL A 253 14.15 -2.77 -0.09
N PRO A 254 13.23 -3.16 0.82
CA PRO A 254 11.82 -2.75 0.72
C PRO A 254 11.59 -1.29 1.14
N PHE A 255 12.48 -0.74 1.98
CA PHE A 255 12.48 0.63 2.50
C PHE A 255 13.92 1.08 2.65
N GLU A 256 14.17 2.38 2.58
CA GLU A 256 15.50 2.93 2.85
C GLU A 256 15.93 2.57 4.29
N PRO A 257 17.17 2.12 4.51
CA PRO A 257 17.66 1.84 5.85
C PRO A 257 17.63 3.10 6.71
N THR A 258 17.07 2.99 7.92
CA THR A 258 17.00 4.15 8.83
C THR A 258 18.39 4.74 9.13
N PRO A 259 18.54 6.08 9.11
CA PRO A 259 19.77 6.72 9.54
C PRO A 259 19.98 6.59 11.06
N PHE A 260 18.91 6.33 11.82
CA PHE A 260 18.91 6.24 13.28
C PHE A 260 19.34 4.85 13.76
N HIS A 261 20.60 4.71 14.16
CA HIS A 261 21.14 3.44 14.63
C HIS A 261 22.16 3.62 15.75
N VAL A 262 22.33 2.54 16.52
CA VAL A 262 23.36 2.42 17.56
C VAL A 262 24.32 1.32 17.17
N THR A 263 25.63 1.59 17.30
CA THR A 263 26.69 0.61 17.09
C THR A 263 27.34 0.30 18.43
N PHE A 264 27.30 -0.96 18.83
CA PHE A 264 27.95 -1.48 20.04
C PHE A 264 29.21 -2.24 19.64
N THR A 265 30.38 -1.79 20.09
CA THR A 265 31.62 -2.55 19.96
C THR A 265 31.71 -3.51 21.13
N ILE A 266 31.39 -4.78 20.88
CA ILE A 266 31.35 -5.85 21.90
C ILE A 266 32.51 -6.81 21.67
N GLU A 267 33.23 -7.16 22.73
CA GLU A 267 34.29 -8.17 22.68
C GLU A 267 33.75 -9.56 22.99
N PHE A 268 34.04 -10.50 22.08
CA PHE A 268 33.74 -11.91 22.18
C PHE A 268 35.05 -12.70 22.16
N LEU A 269 35.43 -13.27 23.30
CA LEU A 269 36.70 -13.97 23.51
C LEU A 269 37.92 -13.06 23.26
N SER A 270 38.37 -12.95 22.01
CA SER A 270 39.52 -12.12 21.60
C SER A 270 39.21 -11.20 20.43
N GLU A 271 37.94 -11.16 19.98
CA GLU A 271 37.53 -10.44 18.79
C GLU A 271 36.43 -9.44 19.09
N ARG A 272 36.57 -8.24 18.53
CA ARG A 272 35.57 -7.18 18.64
C ARG A 272 34.60 -7.24 17.47
N VAL A 273 33.32 -7.11 17.77
CA VAL A 273 32.25 -7.07 16.78
C VAL A 273 31.45 -5.80 16.97
N ASP A 274 31.30 -5.03 15.89
CA ASP A 274 30.46 -3.85 15.86
C ASP A 274 29.03 -4.26 15.54
N VAL A 275 28.22 -4.39 16.59
CA VAL A 275 26.81 -4.76 16.49
C VAL A 275 25.99 -3.51 16.22
N ARG A 276 25.58 -3.33 14.97
CA ARG A 276 24.70 -2.23 14.56
C ARG A 276 23.23 -2.65 14.65
N VAL A 277 22.43 -1.90 15.40
CA VAL A 277 20.97 -2.09 15.52
C VAL A 277 20.24 -0.77 15.22
N PRO A 278 19.08 -0.79 14.56
CA PRO A 278 18.26 0.40 14.41
C PRO A 278 17.72 0.84 15.78
N ILE A 279 17.42 2.13 15.92
CA ILE A 279 16.69 2.64 17.08
C ILE A 279 15.21 2.33 16.86
N GLU A 280 14.63 1.52 17.74
CA GLU A 280 13.23 1.09 17.67
C GLU A 280 12.38 1.77 18.74
N TYR A 281 11.12 2.07 18.43
CA TYR A 281 10.10 2.42 19.41
C TYR A 281 9.19 1.22 19.66
N ARG A 282 8.85 0.99 20.92
CA ARG A 282 7.94 -0.09 21.35
C ARG A 282 6.59 0.53 21.68
N TYR A 283 5.53 -0.01 21.08
CA TYR A 283 4.19 0.54 21.24
C TYR A 283 3.13 -0.55 21.21
N GLU A 284 1.95 -0.22 21.71
CA GLU A 284 0.77 -1.07 21.65
C GLU A 284 -0.32 -0.28 20.92
N LYS A 285 -0.85 -0.83 19.83
CA LYS A 285 -1.96 -0.19 19.09
C LYS A 285 -3.32 -0.70 19.54
N GLU A 286 -3.47 -2.02 19.58
CA GLU A 286 -4.66 -2.70 20.08
C GLU A 286 -4.29 -3.42 21.36
N ILE A 287 -5.09 -3.26 22.41
CA ILE A 287 -4.82 -3.83 23.75
C ILE A 287 -4.66 -5.36 23.73
N PHE A 288 -5.18 -6.04 22.71
CA PHE A 288 -5.07 -7.49 22.52
C PHE A 288 -4.05 -7.91 21.43
N GLY A 289 -3.37 -6.95 20.80
CA GLY A 289 -2.37 -7.20 19.75
C GLY A 289 -0.96 -7.48 20.28
N GLY A 290 -0.69 -7.14 21.54
CA GLY A 290 0.65 -7.23 22.14
C GLY A 290 1.61 -6.14 21.66
N GLU A 291 2.89 -6.28 22.03
CA GLU A 291 3.95 -5.34 21.66
C GLU A 291 4.20 -5.32 20.14
N LYS A 292 4.15 -4.12 19.57
CA LYS A 292 4.66 -3.80 18.24
C LYS A 292 5.95 -2.98 18.36
N ARG A 293 6.75 -3.03 17.30
CA ARG A 293 7.97 -2.24 17.18
C ARG A 293 8.04 -1.56 15.83
N MET A 294 8.62 -0.37 15.81
CA MET A 294 8.89 0.39 14.59
C MET A 294 10.22 1.11 14.70
N GLU A 295 10.86 1.37 13.57
CA GLU A 295 11.98 2.33 13.51
C GLU A 295 11.47 3.75 13.81
N LEU A 296 12.37 4.65 14.20
CA LEU A 296 12.06 6.08 14.26
C LEU A 296 11.62 6.60 12.88
N ASN A 297 10.43 7.19 12.81
CA ASN A 297 9.91 7.87 11.65
C ASN A 297 9.89 9.38 11.91
N VAL A 298 10.54 10.16 11.06
CA VAL A 298 10.49 11.62 11.10
C VAL A 298 9.30 12.09 10.28
N VAL A 299 8.43 12.92 10.86
CA VAL A 299 7.27 13.50 10.18
C VAL A 299 7.28 15.02 10.28
N SER A 300 6.46 15.67 9.45
CA SER A 300 6.19 17.10 9.58
C SER A 300 5.54 17.42 10.93
N ARG A 301 5.95 18.55 11.54
CA ARG A 301 5.40 19.03 12.83
C ARG A 301 3.90 19.28 12.78
N LEU A 302 3.41 19.82 11.66
CA LEU A 302 1.98 19.92 11.39
C LEU A 302 1.69 19.07 10.16
N SER A 303 0.79 18.09 10.32
CA SER A 303 0.23 17.32 9.21
C SER A 303 -1.01 18.05 8.70
N VAL A 304 -1.12 18.25 7.39
CA VAL A 304 -2.23 18.98 6.76
C VAL A 304 -2.92 18.08 5.74
N GLU A 305 -4.21 17.84 5.92
CA GLU A 305 -5.03 17.04 5.01
C GLU A 305 -6.21 17.88 4.51
N MET A 306 -6.58 17.70 3.24
CA MET A 306 -7.75 18.35 2.63
C MET A 306 -8.80 17.32 2.25
N SER A 307 -10.06 17.63 2.54
CA SER A 307 -11.19 16.76 2.23
C SER A 307 -12.37 17.55 1.65
N PRO A 308 -12.97 17.10 0.55
CA PRO A 308 -12.58 15.94 -0.27
C PRO A 308 -11.34 16.24 -1.15
N GLU A 309 -10.63 15.20 -1.60
CA GLU A 309 -9.50 15.33 -2.54
C GLU A 309 -9.96 15.78 -3.93
N ILE A 310 -11.14 15.31 -4.37
CA ILE A 310 -11.77 15.70 -5.63
C ILE A 310 -13.17 16.25 -5.37
N VAL A 311 -13.43 17.43 -5.92
CA VAL A 311 -14.74 18.09 -5.94
C VAL A 311 -15.16 18.22 -7.40
N VAL A 312 -16.35 17.73 -7.73
CA VAL A 312 -16.99 17.98 -9.02
C VAL A 312 -18.04 19.07 -8.90
N ALA A 313 -18.05 19.97 -9.87
CA ALA A 313 -19.05 21.02 -9.99
C ALA A 313 -19.49 21.17 -11.44
N PRO A 314 -20.81 21.24 -11.71
CA PRO A 314 -21.31 21.73 -12.99
C PRO A 314 -20.83 23.17 -13.23
N VAL A 315 -20.70 23.56 -14.50
CA VAL A 315 -20.43 24.96 -14.88
C VAL A 315 -21.47 25.89 -14.22
N PRO A 316 -21.04 26.91 -13.45
CA PRO A 316 -21.98 27.81 -12.76
C PRO A 316 -22.83 28.64 -13.74
N ALA A 317 -24.10 28.28 -13.90
CA ALA A 317 -25.06 28.98 -14.75
C ALA A 317 -25.81 30.08 -13.97
N GLY A 318 -25.15 31.22 -13.74
CA GLY A 318 -25.77 32.44 -13.20
C GLY A 318 -25.83 32.57 -11.67
N GLU A 319 -25.48 31.52 -10.92
CA GLU A 319 -25.35 31.54 -9.46
C GLU A 319 -23.95 31.11 -9.00
N VAL A 320 -23.49 31.64 -7.88
CA VAL A 320 -22.22 31.22 -7.26
C VAL A 320 -22.41 29.85 -6.62
N VAL A 321 -21.77 28.84 -7.20
CA VAL A 321 -21.74 27.50 -6.61
C VAL A 321 -20.76 27.51 -5.44
N ARG A 322 -21.24 27.20 -4.24
CA ARG A 322 -20.40 27.04 -3.05
C ARG A 322 -20.01 25.58 -2.87
N ARG A 323 -18.74 25.34 -2.56
CA ARG A 323 -18.19 24.03 -2.24
C ARG A 323 -17.52 24.07 -0.87
N GLU A 324 -17.89 23.14 0.00
CA GLU A 324 -17.24 22.98 1.30
C GLU A 324 -15.92 22.22 1.10
N ILE A 325 -14.84 22.78 1.63
CA ILE A 325 -13.52 22.17 1.72
C ILE A 325 -13.13 22.17 3.19
N ARG A 326 -12.72 21.00 3.69
CA ARG A 326 -12.23 20.84 5.05
C ARG A 326 -10.72 20.73 5.04
N VAL A 327 -10.07 21.53 5.87
CA VAL A 327 -8.64 21.40 6.16
C VAL A 327 -8.51 20.82 7.56
N ILE A 328 -7.88 19.65 7.65
CA ILE A 328 -7.61 18.95 8.89
C ILE A 328 -6.14 19.14 9.21
N VAL A 329 -5.84 19.72 10.37
CA VAL A 329 -4.47 19.96 10.82
C VAL A 329 -4.23 19.19 12.11
N SER A 330 -3.22 18.32 12.11
CA SER A 330 -2.82 17.54 13.28
C SER A 330 -1.45 17.99 13.77
N ASN A 331 -1.31 18.25 15.07
CA ASN A 331 -0.03 18.57 15.69
C ASN A 331 0.74 17.29 16.03
N ARG A 332 1.93 17.12 15.45
CA ARG A 332 2.84 15.99 15.75
C ARG A 332 4.00 16.39 16.64
N GLY A 333 4.06 17.64 17.09
CA GLY A 333 5.07 18.09 18.03
C GLY A 333 4.61 17.95 19.49
N PRO A 334 5.53 17.69 20.44
CA PRO A 334 5.20 17.51 21.85
C PRO A 334 4.82 18.80 22.58
N ARG A 335 4.83 19.95 21.88
CA ARG A 335 4.63 21.28 22.46
C ARG A 335 3.35 21.92 21.92
N SER A 336 2.79 22.81 22.74
CA SER A 336 1.74 23.73 22.31
C SER A 336 2.17 24.47 21.03
N THR A 337 1.25 24.53 20.08
CA THR A 337 1.48 25.08 18.75
C THR A 337 0.31 25.96 18.35
N GLU A 338 0.63 27.16 17.86
CA GLU A 338 -0.33 28.04 17.18
C GLU A 338 -0.10 27.95 15.67
N ALA A 339 -1.19 27.98 14.90
CA ALA A 339 -1.13 27.97 13.45
C ALA A 339 -2.25 28.81 12.84
N VAL A 340 -2.00 29.33 11.63
CA VAL A 340 -3.01 30.00 10.81
C VAL A 340 -3.19 29.21 9.52
N VAL A 341 -4.44 28.84 9.24
CA VAL A 341 -4.84 28.05 8.08
C VAL A 341 -5.42 28.96 7.02
N GLU A 342 -4.89 28.87 5.80
CA GLU A 342 -5.33 29.61 4.61
C GLU A 342 -5.43 28.67 3.41
N LEU A 343 -6.21 29.06 2.39
CA LEU A 343 -6.28 28.37 1.12
C LEU A 343 -5.55 29.17 0.03
N GLU A 344 -4.64 28.51 -0.67
CA GLU A 344 -4.05 29.01 -1.91
C GLU A 344 -4.95 28.61 -3.08
N MET A 345 -5.53 29.60 -3.76
CA MET A 345 -6.56 29.43 -4.78
C MET A 345 -6.20 30.16 -6.08
N PRO A 346 -6.77 29.74 -7.23
CA PRO A 346 -6.61 30.47 -8.49
C PRO A 346 -7.13 31.92 -8.40
N PRO A 347 -6.62 32.83 -9.26
CA PRO A 347 -7.08 34.22 -9.29
C PRO A 347 -8.60 34.36 -9.47
N GLY A 348 -9.23 35.24 -8.68
CA GLY A 348 -10.66 35.51 -8.74
C GLY A 348 -11.53 34.63 -7.83
N TRP A 349 -10.96 33.57 -7.26
CA TRP A 349 -11.64 32.69 -6.31
C TRP A 349 -11.65 33.30 -4.90
N ARG A 350 -12.66 32.92 -4.10
CA ARG A 350 -12.82 33.39 -2.72
C ARG A 350 -13.27 32.25 -1.83
N SER A 351 -12.78 32.24 -0.60
CA SER A 351 -13.23 31.35 0.47
C SER A 351 -13.85 32.15 1.62
N GLU A 352 -14.80 31.53 2.30
CA GLU A 352 -15.35 32.02 3.55
C GLU A 352 -15.18 30.94 4.64
N PRO A 353 -14.42 31.22 5.73
CA PRO A 353 -13.60 32.40 5.97
C PRO A 353 -12.36 32.49 5.03
N GLU A 354 -11.65 33.62 5.01
CA GLU A 354 -10.39 33.77 4.26
C GLU A 354 -9.23 33.05 4.96
N ARG A 355 -9.19 33.11 6.29
CA ARG A 355 -8.18 32.50 7.15
C ARG A 355 -8.75 32.12 8.50
N VAL A 356 -8.15 31.13 9.17
CA VAL A 356 -8.57 30.69 10.51
C VAL A 356 -7.36 30.44 11.40
N SER A 357 -7.35 31.02 12.59
CA SER A 357 -6.35 30.73 13.62
C SER A 357 -6.78 29.54 14.47
N ILE A 358 -5.86 28.60 14.69
CA ILE A 358 -6.06 27.41 15.51
C ILE A 358 -4.92 27.24 16.50
N THR A 359 -5.21 26.57 17.62
CA THR A 359 -4.24 26.27 18.66
C THR A 359 -4.33 24.81 19.09
N PHE A 360 -3.18 24.25 19.40
CA PHE A 360 -2.97 22.90 19.91
C PHE A 360 -2.25 22.98 21.25
N SER A 361 -2.65 22.12 22.17
CA SER A 361 -2.15 22.05 23.54
C SER A 361 -1.18 20.89 23.75
N HIS A 362 -1.35 19.80 23.00
CA HIS A 362 -0.53 18.60 23.08
C HIS A 362 -0.35 17.94 21.70
N GLU A 363 0.51 16.92 21.66
CA GLU A 363 0.73 16.06 20.50
C GLU A 363 -0.52 15.24 20.15
N ASP A 364 -0.68 14.91 18.87
CA ASP A 364 -1.82 14.20 18.29
C ASP A 364 -3.17 14.94 18.38
N GLU A 365 -3.17 16.18 18.84
CA GLU A 365 -4.36 17.01 18.80
C GLU A 365 -4.65 17.46 17.37
N GLU A 366 -5.92 17.38 16.98
CA GLU A 366 -6.39 17.70 15.63
C GLU A 366 -7.41 18.85 15.65
N ARG A 367 -7.39 19.64 14.57
CA ARG A 367 -8.37 20.69 14.29
C ARG A 367 -8.85 20.59 12.85
N ALA A 368 -10.16 20.47 12.68
CA ALA A 368 -10.80 20.54 11.38
C ALA A 368 -11.40 21.94 11.17
N VAL A 369 -10.96 22.62 10.11
CA VAL A 369 -11.43 23.94 9.69
C VAL A 369 -12.24 23.79 8.42
N ARG A 370 -13.40 24.45 8.34
CA ARG A 370 -14.26 24.45 7.16
C ARG A 370 -14.11 25.76 6.38
N PHE A 371 -13.90 25.63 5.08
CA PHE A 371 -13.88 26.72 4.12
C PHE A 371 -15.00 26.50 3.11
N PHE A 372 -15.76 27.55 2.82
CA PHE A 372 -16.71 27.55 1.72
C PHE A 372 -16.11 28.31 0.54
N VAL A 373 -15.69 27.59 -0.48
CA VAL A 373 -15.11 28.15 -1.70
C VAL A 373 -16.24 28.48 -2.68
N GLY A 374 -16.31 29.74 -3.10
CA GLY A 374 -17.23 30.20 -4.12
C GLY A 374 -16.60 30.10 -5.51
N LEU A 375 -17.21 29.33 -6.40
CA LEU A 375 -16.80 29.26 -7.80
C LEU A 375 -17.20 30.56 -8.53
N PRO A 376 -16.26 31.25 -9.23
CA PRO A 376 -16.60 32.43 -10.01
C PRO A 376 -17.70 32.15 -11.05
N ILE A 377 -18.58 33.14 -11.26
CA ILE A 377 -19.61 33.04 -12.32
C ILE A 377 -18.91 33.03 -13.69
N GLY A 378 -19.34 32.15 -14.60
CA GLY A 378 -18.74 32.01 -15.92
C GLY A 378 -17.36 31.34 -15.93
N LEU A 379 -17.00 30.65 -14.84
CA LEU A 379 -15.82 29.79 -14.78
C LEU A 379 -15.94 28.70 -15.88
N PRO A 380 -14.97 28.60 -16.81
CA PRO A 380 -15.03 27.59 -17.86
C PRO A 380 -14.84 26.17 -17.28
N ALA A 381 -15.24 25.17 -18.06
CA ALA A 381 -14.91 23.78 -17.75
C ALA A 381 -13.39 23.60 -17.68
N GLY A 382 -12.94 22.72 -16.79
CA GLY A 382 -11.53 22.42 -16.59
C GLY A 382 -11.17 22.04 -15.16
N ASP A 383 -9.87 21.84 -14.97
CA ASP A 383 -9.27 21.38 -13.72
C ASP A 383 -8.64 22.55 -12.96
N TYR A 384 -9.03 22.71 -11.70
CA TYR A 384 -8.49 23.73 -10.80
C TYR A 384 -7.96 23.06 -9.55
N VAL A 385 -6.80 23.50 -9.04
CA VAL A 385 -6.23 22.97 -7.80
C VAL A 385 -6.26 24.05 -6.73
N ILE A 386 -6.77 23.68 -5.55
CA ILE A 386 -6.69 24.48 -4.33
C ILE A 386 -5.75 23.77 -3.38
N ARG A 387 -4.84 24.50 -2.76
CA ARG A 387 -3.91 23.97 -1.75
C ARG A 387 -4.17 24.59 -0.40
N SER A 388 -3.86 23.88 0.67
CA SER A 388 -3.83 24.47 2.00
C SER A 388 -2.43 25.00 2.30
N ARG A 389 -2.37 26.17 2.91
CA ARG A 389 -1.16 26.78 3.44
C ARG A 389 -1.36 27.00 4.93
N VAL A 390 -0.70 26.20 5.76
CA VAL A 390 -0.73 26.35 7.21
C VAL A 390 0.57 26.99 7.66
N SER A 391 0.49 28.15 8.31
CA SER A 391 1.66 28.88 8.79
C SER A 391 1.80 28.78 10.31
N SER A 392 3.01 28.48 10.80
CA SER A 392 3.31 28.38 12.23
C SER A 392 4.78 28.67 12.50
N ALA A 393 5.07 29.62 13.40
CA ALA A 393 6.42 30.02 13.80
C ALA A 393 7.36 30.35 12.62
N GLY A 394 6.84 30.98 11.56
CA GLY A 394 7.60 31.36 10.36
C GLY A 394 7.82 30.24 9.33
N ALA A 395 7.36 29.02 9.60
CA ALA A 395 7.36 27.92 8.64
C ALA A 395 5.97 27.73 7.99
N ILE A 396 5.97 27.15 6.79
CA ILE A 396 4.77 26.79 6.03
C ILE A 396 4.66 25.26 6.00
N PHE A 397 3.44 24.77 6.18
CA PHE A 397 3.07 23.36 6.15
C PHE A 397 1.93 23.21 5.13
N ASP A 398 2.17 22.40 4.11
CA ASP A 398 1.30 22.18 2.95
C ASP A 398 1.21 20.68 2.60
N GLN A 399 1.64 19.82 3.52
CA GLN A 399 1.66 18.37 3.37
C GLN A 399 1.12 17.70 4.64
N GLY A 400 0.50 16.55 4.43
CA GLY A 400 0.11 15.60 5.46
C GLY A 400 0.65 14.23 5.14
N PHE A 401 0.09 13.20 5.76
CA PHE A 401 0.47 11.84 5.46
C PHE A 401 -0.65 10.84 5.72
N GLN A 402 -0.71 9.80 4.90
CA GLN A 402 -1.50 8.62 5.19
C GLN A 402 -0.67 7.65 6.04
N VAL A 403 -1.18 7.26 7.21
CA VAL A 403 -0.58 6.20 8.03
C VAL A 403 -0.98 4.82 7.47
N VAL A 404 0.00 4.11 6.91
CA VAL A 404 -0.15 2.74 6.43
C VAL A 404 0.33 1.78 7.51
N GLU A 405 -0.60 1.16 8.21
CA GLU A 405 -0.29 0.23 9.29
C GLU A 405 -1.26 -0.96 9.35
N TYR A 406 -0.72 -2.17 9.36
CA TYR A 406 -1.46 -3.40 9.59
C TYR A 406 -0.82 -4.24 10.71
N PRO A 407 -1.50 -5.26 11.25
CA PRO A 407 -0.93 -6.10 12.31
C PRO A 407 0.43 -6.75 11.95
N HIS A 408 0.70 -6.98 10.66
CA HIS A 408 1.89 -7.69 10.18
C HIS A 408 2.98 -6.78 9.58
N ILE A 409 2.81 -5.45 9.60
CA ILE A 409 3.83 -4.49 9.14
C ILE A 409 4.04 -3.38 10.17
N GLN A 410 5.21 -2.73 10.09
CA GLN A 410 5.49 -1.49 10.81
C GLN A 410 4.71 -0.31 10.16
N PRO A 411 4.29 0.70 10.94
CA PRO A 411 3.62 1.88 10.44
C PRO A 411 4.55 2.66 9.52
N ARG A 412 4.02 3.07 8.37
CA ARG A 412 4.71 3.93 7.40
C ARG A 412 3.85 5.15 7.11
N HIS A 413 4.50 6.28 6.88
CA HIS A 413 3.85 7.56 6.62
C HIS A 413 4.02 7.89 5.14
N LEU A 414 2.95 7.72 4.36
CA LEU A 414 2.95 8.08 2.95
C LEU A 414 2.61 9.56 2.84
N MET A 415 3.62 10.39 2.56
CA MET A 415 3.46 11.83 2.46
C MET A 415 2.52 12.20 1.30
N THR A 416 1.60 13.12 1.56
CA THR A 416 0.59 13.59 0.60
C THR A 416 0.54 15.11 0.61
N ALA A 417 0.42 15.73 -0.56
CA ALA A 417 0.15 17.16 -0.66
C ALA A 417 -1.24 17.49 -0.10
N ALA A 418 -1.35 18.59 0.64
CA ALA A 418 -2.63 19.12 1.11
C ALA A 418 -3.31 19.89 -0.02
N GLU A 419 -3.98 19.16 -0.92
CA GLU A 419 -4.67 19.75 -2.06
C GLU A 419 -6.04 19.12 -2.35
N THR A 420 -6.92 19.93 -2.94
CA THR A 420 -8.21 19.52 -3.50
C THR A 420 -8.24 19.91 -4.97
N SER A 421 -8.52 18.95 -5.84
CA SER A 421 -8.81 19.19 -7.25
C SER A 421 -10.30 19.47 -7.44
N ILE A 422 -10.63 20.59 -8.07
CA ILE A 422 -11.97 20.97 -8.47
C ILE A 422 -12.10 20.74 -9.98
N LYS A 423 -12.92 19.76 -10.34
CA LYS A 423 -13.29 19.44 -11.71
C LYS A 423 -14.57 20.18 -12.07
N VAL A 424 -14.45 21.20 -12.92
CA VAL A 424 -15.61 21.93 -13.45
C VAL A 424 -15.99 21.29 -14.77
N ILE A 425 -17.18 20.71 -14.83
CA ILE A 425 -17.65 19.96 -16.00
C ILE A 425 -18.88 20.65 -16.58
N ASP A 426 -18.93 20.79 -17.90
CA ASP A 426 -20.15 21.23 -18.58
C ASP A 426 -21.13 20.04 -18.66
N LEU A 427 -21.97 19.91 -17.64
CA LEU A 427 -22.99 18.88 -17.58
C LEU A 427 -24.29 19.41 -16.98
N ARG A 428 -25.37 18.69 -17.29
CA ARG A 428 -26.72 18.87 -16.78
C ARG A 428 -27.16 17.62 -16.07
N VAL A 429 -28.00 17.78 -15.06
CA VAL A 429 -28.59 16.68 -14.27
C VAL A 429 -30.05 17.02 -14.03
N ALA A 430 -30.93 16.02 -14.04
CA ALA A 430 -32.31 16.25 -13.63
C ALA A 430 -32.36 16.77 -12.18
N SER A 431 -33.18 17.80 -11.95
CA SER A 431 -33.28 18.46 -10.65
C SER A 431 -34.15 17.68 -9.67
N GLY A 432 -33.79 17.72 -8.38
CA GLY A 432 -34.65 17.22 -7.30
C GLY A 432 -34.71 15.70 -7.17
N LEU A 433 -33.77 14.97 -7.77
CA LEU A 433 -33.70 13.51 -7.70
C LEU A 433 -33.46 13.02 -6.27
N LEU A 434 -34.23 12.00 -5.86
CA LEU A 434 -34.06 11.22 -4.65
C LEU A 434 -33.66 9.78 -5.00
N VAL A 435 -32.39 9.45 -4.77
CA VAL A 435 -31.77 8.16 -5.10
C VAL A 435 -31.72 7.26 -3.87
N GLY A 436 -32.34 6.08 -3.94
CA GLY A 436 -32.14 5.02 -2.95
C GLY A 436 -30.86 4.26 -3.28
N TYR A 437 -29.93 4.11 -2.33
CA TYR A 437 -28.64 3.48 -2.59
C TYR A 437 -28.34 2.31 -1.65
N VAL A 438 -28.10 1.12 -2.18
CA VAL A 438 -27.61 -0.04 -1.42
C VAL A 438 -26.10 -0.10 -1.54
N MET A 439 -25.38 0.06 -0.42
CA MET A 439 -23.92 0.18 -0.44
C MET A 439 -23.22 -1.09 -0.92
N GLY A 440 -22.23 -0.90 -1.81
CA GLY A 440 -21.33 -1.94 -2.29
C GLY A 440 -19.94 -1.92 -1.62
N ALA A 441 -19.03 -2.73 -2.16
CA ALA A 441 -17.66 -2.85 -1.68
C ALA A 441 -16.80 -1.63 -2.07
N GLY A 442 -16.44 -0.78 -1.10
CA GLY A 442 -15.54 0.38 -1.35
C GLY A 442 -16.14 1.39 -2.33
N ASP A 443 -17.45 1.59 -2.27
CA ASP A 443 -18.20 2.32 -3.27
C ASP A 443 -18.31 3.82 -2.95
N HIS A 444 -17.86 4.66 -3.89
CA HIS A 444 -17.86 6.12 -3.79
C HIS A 444 -18.90 6.78 -4.71
N MET A 445 -19.70 6.01 -5.45
CA MET A 445 -20.73 6.55 -6.33
C MET A 445 -21.78 7.43 -5.61
N PRO A 446 -22.22 7.15 -4.37
CA PRO A 446 -23.11 8.05 -3.63
C PRO A 446 -22.58 9.48 -3.51
N VAL A 447 -21.28 9.63 -3.21
CA VAL A 447 -20.63 10.94 -3.08
C VAL A 447 -20.61 11.66 -4.44
N ALA A 448 -20.36 10.94 -5.52
CA ALA A 448 -20.40 11.51 -6.87
C ALA A 448 -21.81 12.01 -7.25
N ILE A 449 -22.86 11.25 -6.90
CA ILE A 449 -24.26 11.64 -7.11
C ILE A 449 -24.62 12.88 -6.30
N GLU A 450 -24.18 12.97 -5.04
CA GLU A 450 -24.38 14.15 -4.18
C GLU A 450 -23.65 15.40 -4.74
N GLN A 451 -22.43 15.24 -5.28
CA GLN A 451 -21.68 16.34 -5.92
C GLN A 451 -22.39 16.90 -7.16
N LEU A 452 -23.17 16.05 -7.85
CA LEU A 452 -24.04 16.42 -8.97
C LEU A 452 -25.35 17.10 -8.53
N GLY A 453 -25.63 17.18 -7.23
CA GLY A 453 -26.77 17.88 -6.65
C GLY A 453 -28.01 17.03 -6.39
N ALA A 454 -27.95 15.72 -6.61
CA ALA A 454 -29.02 14.79 -6.26
C ALA A 454 -28.95 14.39 -4.77
N GLN A 455 -30.10 14.05 -4.18
CA GLN A 455 -30.16 13.54 -2.81
C GLN A 455 -29.99 12.02 -2.82
N VAL A 456 -29.15 11.51 -1.91
CA VAL A 456 -28.93 10.06 -1.77
C VAL A 456 -29.36 9.61 -0.38
N GLU A 457 -30.29 8.66 -0.32
CA GLU A 457 -30.64 7.95 0.92
C GLU A 457 -30.07 6.54 0.87
N ARG A 458 -29.21 6.21 1.83
CA ARG A 458 -28.65 4.85 1.95
C ARG A 458 -29.72 3.90 2.49
N LEU A 459 -30.02 2.85 1.74
CA LEU A 459 -31.01 1.85 2.11
C LEU A 459 -30.40 0.81 3.04
N SER A 460 -30.92 0.71 4.26
CA SER A 460 -30.56 -0.33 5.21
C SER A 460 -31.31 -1.63 4.93
N GLY A 461 -30.91 -2.72 5.61
CA GLY A 461 -31.68 -3.96 5.58
C GLY A 461 -33.14 -3.79 6.01
N THR A 462 -33.41 -2.88 6.96
CA THR A 462 -34.78 -2.55 7.39
C THR A 462 -35.56 -1.84 6.29
N ASP A 463 -34.93 -0.92 5.55
CA ASP A 463 -35.58 -0.22 4.44
C ASP A 463 -35.88 -1.17 3.29
N LEU A 464 -34.93 -2.08 2.99
CA LEU A 464 -35.11 -3.13 2.00
C LEU A 464 -36.22 -4.11 2.39
N ALA A 465 -36.37 -4.42 3.68
CA ALA A 465 -37.42 -5.33 4.17
C ALA A 465 -38.81 -4.68 4.28
N TRP A 466 -38.88 -3.43 4.78
CA TRP A 466 -40.14 -2.78 5.19
C TRP A 466 -40.36 -1.37 4.65
N GLY A 467 -39.30 -0.70 4.19
CA GLY A 467 -39.36 0.69 3.72
C GLY A 467 -40.22 0.88 2.47
N ASN A 468 -40.74 2.10 2.27
CA ASN A 468 -41.48 2.43 1.06
C ASN A 468 -40.51 2.76 -0.09
N LEU A 469 -40.26 1.79 -0.97
CA LEU A 469 -39.34 1.96 -2.11
C LEU A 469 -39.88 2.88 -3.20
N THR A 470 -41.19 3.12 -3.28
CA THR A 470 -41.79 3.92 -4.36
C THR A 470 -41.54 5.42 -4.23
N ARG A 471 -40.92 5.87 -3.13
CA ARG A 471 -40.57 7.28 -2.94
C ARG A 471 -39.28 7.68 -3.67
N TYR A 472 -38.49 6.72 -4.13
CA TYR A 472 -37.23 6.94 -4.83
C TYR A 472 -37.48 7.04 -6.33
N ASP A 473 -36.87 8.04 -6.98
CA ASP A 473 -36.93 8.18 -8.44
C ASP A 473 -36.17 7.03 -9.12
N LEU A 474 -35.10 6.56 -8.49
CA LEU A 474 -34.38 5.36 -8.85
C LEU A 474 -33.69 4.73 -7.63
N ILE A 475 -33.43 3.43 -7.73
CA ILE A 475 -32.64 2.68 -6.75
C ILE A 475 -31.37 2.13 -7.40
N ILE A 476 -30.22 2.36 -6.78
CA ILE A 476 -28.92 1.86 -7.24
C ILE A 476 -28.38 0.84 -6.24
N THR A 477 -27.97 -0.32 -6.75
CA THR A 477 -27.18 -1.28 -5.96
C THR A 477 -25.71 -1.13 -6.31
N GLY A 478 -24.89 -0.93 -5.28
CA GLY A 478 -23.47 -0.67 -5.41
C GLY A 478 -22.67 -1.84 -5.93
N VAL A 479 -21.40 -1.58 -6.22
CA VAL A 479 -20.44 -2.59 -6.69
C VAL A 479 -20.43 -3.81 -5.76
N ARG A 480 -20.71 -5.00 -6.30
CA ARG A 480 -20.74 -6.27 -5.54
C ARG A 480 -21.70 -6.24 -4.35
N ALA A 481 -22.72 -5.38 -4.33
CA ALA A 481 -23.67 -5.29 -3.23
C ALA A 481 -24.35 -6.64 -2.95
N TYR A 482 -24.68 -7.43 -3.99
CA TYR A 482 -25.25 -8.76 -3.81
C TYR A 482 -24.27 -9.80 -3.25
N GLU A 483 -22.96 -9.54 -3.28
CA GLU A 483 -21.98 -10.39 -2.60
C GLU A 483 -21.94 -10.08 -1.09
N LEU A 484 -22.04 -8.80 -0.73
CA LEU A 484 -21.83 -8.31 0.64
C LEU A 484 -23.10 -8.23 1.49
N ASP A 485 -24.24 -7.87 0.90
CA ASP A 485 -25.47 -7.58 1.64
C ASP A 485 -26.47 -8.75 1.56
N ALA A 486 -26.62 -9.46 2.67
CA ALA A 486 -27.58 -10.54 2.80
C ALA A 486 -29.05 -10.06 2.77
N ASN A 487 -29.34 -8.85 3.24
CA ASN A 487 -30.69 -8.29 3.24
C ASN A 487 -31.12 -7.93 1.82
N LEU A 488 -30.21 -7.38 1.01
CA LEU A 488 -30.45 -7.16 -0.42
C LEU A 488 -30.83 -8.46 -1.12
N ARG A 489 -30.07 -9.55 -0.89
CA ARG A 489 -30.40 -10.87 -1.45
C ARG A 489 -31.75 -11.38 -0.95
N ALA A 490 -32.03 -11.22 0.34
CA ALA A 490 -33.26 -11.73 0.96
C ALA A 490 -34.53 -11.00 0.52
N HIS A 491 -34.42 -9.71 0.17
CA HIS A 491 -35.55 -8.84 -0.17
C HIS A 491 -35.51 -8.32 -1.62
N ASN A 492 -34.79 -9.03 -2.50
CA ASN A 492 -34.66 -8.65 -3.91
C ASN A 492 -35.99 -8.63 -4.66
N ASP A 493 -36.95 -9.45 -4.23
CA ASP A 493 -38.32 -9.47 -4.76
C ASP A 493 -38.98 -8.08 -4.67
N ARG A 494 -38.71 -7.31 -3.61
CA ARG A 494 -39.23 -5.95 -3.46
C ARG A 494 -38.61 -4.97 -4.45
N LEU A 495 -37.34 -5.15 -4.82
CA LEU A 495 -36.70 -4.38 -5.89
C LEU A 495 -37.33 -4.73 -7.25
N MET A 496 -37.55 -6.02 -7.53
CA MET A 496 -38.20 -6.42 -8.79
C MET A 496 -39.62 -5.86 -8.89
N ASN A 497 -40.41 -5.94 -7.81
CA ASN A 497 -41.74 -5.32 -7.73
C ASN A 497 -41.67 -3.80 -7.95
N TYR A 498 -40.67 -3.11 -7.41
CA TYR A 498 -40.48 -1.68 -7.64
C TYR A 498 -40.24 -1.38 -9.12
N VAL A 499 -39.40 -2.16 -9.82
CA VAL A 499 -39.16 -1.99 -11.26
C VAL A 499 -40.43 -2.31 -12.07
N GLU A 500 -41.10 -3.43 -11.79
CA GLU A 500 -42.32 -3.82 -12.51
C GLU A 500 -43.40 -2.73 -12.46
N ASN A 501 -43.47 -1.97 -11.36
CA ASN A 501 -44.41 -0.88 -11.14
C ASN A 501 -43.91 0.51 -11.61
N GLY A 502 -42.90 0.58 -12.47
CA GLY A 502 -42.44 1.84 -13.08
C GLY A 502 -41.15 2.40 -12.51
N GLY A 503 -40.59 1.78 -11.47
CA GLY A 503 -39.31 2.18 -10.89
C GLY A 503 -38.12 1.93 -11.83
N THR A 504 -37.03 2.67 -11.60
CA THR A 504 -35.75 2.43 -12.27
C THR A 504 -34.75 1.83 -11.30
N VAL A 505 -34.21 0.66 -11.62
CA VAL A 505 -33.12 0.04 -10.83
C VAL A 505 -31.84 -0.03 -11.65
N ILE A 506 -30.75 0.47 -11.08
CA ILE A 506 -29.40 0.34 -11.63
C ILE A 506 -28.62 -0.65 -10.76
N VAL A 507 -28.14 -1.71 -11.37
CA VAL A 507 -27.27 -2.71 -10.72
C VAL A 507 -25.85 -2.50 -11.22
N GLN A 508 -24.96 -2.02 -10.35
CA GLN A 508 -23.54 -1.98 -10.68
C GLN A 508 -22.95 -3.39 -10.75
N TYR A 509 -21.74 -3.52 -11.31
CA TYR A 509 -21.13 -4.82 -11.55
C TYR A 509 -21.10 -5.71 -10.30
N ASN A 510 -21.33 -7.00 -10.51
CA ASN A 510 -21.17 -8.03 -9.50
C ASN A 510 -20.20 -9.11 -10.01
N LYS A 511 -19.72 -9.98 -9.11
CA LYS A 511 -18.88 -11.15 -9.49
C LYS A 511 -19.74 -12.37 -9.79
N VAL A 512 -19.10 -13.46 -10.19
CA VAL A 512 -19.76 -14.74 -10.52
C VAL A 512 -20.66 -15.31 -9.41
N GLY A 513 -20.46 -14.96 -8.13
CA GLY A 513 -21.36 -15.36 -7.04
C GLY A 513 -22.77 -14.74 -7.14
N PHE A 514 -22.94 -13.69 -7.96
CA PHE A 514 -24.26 -13.18 -8.31
C PHE A 514 -25.12 -14.23 -9.02
N ASN A 515 -24.49 -15.21 -9.69
CA ASN A 515 -25.18 -16.28 -10.39
C ASN A 515 -25.79 -17.34 -9.46
N ASP A 516 -25.59 -17.25 -8.15
CA ASP A 516 -26.09 -18.23 -7.18
C ASP A 516 -27.63 -18.23 -7.07
N ALA A 517 -28.27 -17.14 -7.47
CA ALA A 517 -29.72 -17.03 -7.63
C ALA A 517 -30.09 -16.02 -8.74
N GLN A 518 -31.35 -16.00 -9.15
CA GLN A 518 -31.85 -15.08 -10.17
C GLN A 518 -32.31 -13.76 -9.52
N PHE A 519 -31.36 -12.84 -9.28
CA PHE A 519 -31.64 -11.53 -8.66
C PHE A 519 -32.10 -10.45 -9.66
N TRP A 520 -32.23 -10.79 -10.94
CA TRP A 520 -32.51 -9.88 -12.05
C TRP A 520 -33.78 -10.37 -12.79
N PRO A 521 -34.39 -9.55 -13.66
CA PRO A 521 -35.75 -9.81 -14.16
C PRO A 521 -35.91 -11.03 -15.09
N TYR A 522 -34.94 -11.31 -15.97
CA TYR A 522 -35.02 -12.38 -16.99
C TYR A 522 -33.77 -13.26 -16.96
N PRO A 523 -33.80 -14.55 -17.35
CA PRO A 523 -32.61 -15.42 -17.26
C PRO A 523 -31.32 -14.79 -17.82
N ALA A 524 -30.28 -14.71 -16.99
CA ALA A 524 -28.99 -14.14 -17.35
C ALA A 524 -27.87 -14.71 -16.46
N ARG A 525 -26.61 -14.49 -16.84
CA ARG A 525 -25.44 -14.88 -16.04
C ARG A 525 -24.36 -13.84 -16.19
N VAL A 526 -23.77 -13.44 -15.08
CA VAL A 526 -22.52 -12.67 -15.09
C VAL A 526 -21.37 -13.57 -15.52
N SER A 527 -20.60 -13.10 -16.50
CA SER A 527 -19.44 -13.79 -17.06
C SER A 527 -18.13 -13.33 -16.38
N ARG A 528 -17.00 -13.84 -16.87
CA ARG A 528 -15.65 -13.36 -16.51
C ARG A 528 -15.07 -12.38 -17.54
N ASN A 529 -15.86 -12.01 -18.56
CA ASN A 529 -15.47 -11.05 -19.58
C ASN A 529 -15.09 -9.72 -18.94
N ARG A 530 -14.09 -9.09 -19.54
CA ARG A 530 -13.49 -7.84 -19.07
C ARG A 530 -12.82 -7.12 -20.23
N ILE A 531 -12.64 -5.82 -20.07
CA ILE A 531 -11.81 -4.98 -20.91
C ILE A 531 -10.86 -4.25 -19.96
N THR A 532 -9.60 -4.70 -19.96
CA THR A 532 -8.57 -4.25 -19.02
C THR A 532 -7.76 -3.08 -19.53
N ASP A 533 -7.73 -2.85 -20.85
CA ASP A 533 -7.12 -1.64 -21.39
C ASP A 533 -8.08 -0.45 -21.23
N GLU A 534 -7.66 0.59 -20.49
CA GLU A 534 -8.45 1.79 -20.27
C GLU A 534 -8.71 2.64 -21.53
N ARG A 535 -7.97 2.39 -22.61
CA ARG A 535 -8.05 3.09 -23.91
C ARG A 535 -8.77 2.28 -24.96
N ALA A 536 -9.25 1.08 -24.63
CA ALA A 536 -10.03 0.26 -25.56
C ALA A 536 -11.20 1.09 -26.14
N PRO A 537 -11.38 1.12 -27.47
CA PRO A 537 -12.49 1.81 -28.11
C PRO A 537 -13.84 1.26 -27.64
N VAL A 538 -14.83 2.15 -27.58
CA VAL A 538 -16.21 1.80 -27.18
C VAL A 538 -17.16 2.08 -28.33
N ASP A 539 -17.82 1.03 -28.81
CA ASP A 539 -18.85 1.10 -29.83
C ASP A 539 -20.21 1.29 -29.16
N VAL A 540 -20.86 2.42 -29.42
CA VAL A 540 -22.25 2.67 -28.99
C VAL A 540 -23.19 1.92 -29.94
N LEU A 541 -23.93 0.95 -29.41
CA LEU A 541 -24.77 0.05 -30.22
C LEU A 541 -26.17 0.62 -30.48
N VAL A 542 -26.65 1.50 -29.61
CA VAL A 542 -27.97 2.13 -29.69
C VAL A 542 -27.80 3.64 -29.55
N PRO A 543 -27.33 4.35 -30.60
CA PRO A 543 -26.94 5.75 -30.50
C PRO A 543 -28.09 6.70 -30.15
N ASP A 544 -29.32 6.37 -30.55
CA ASP A 544 -30.52 7.17 -30.24
C ASP A 544 -31.09 6.90 -28.83
N HIS A 545 -30.43 6.06 -28.02
CA HIS A 545 -30.90 5.75 -26.68
C HIS A 545 -30.86 7.01 -25.78
N PRO A 546 -31.87 7.27 -24.92
CA PRO A 546 -31.88 8.44 -24.05
C PRO A 546 -30.63 8.59 -23.19
N LEU A 547 -30.03 7.48 -22.77
CA LEU A 547 -28.78 7.47 -21.98
C LEU A 547 -27.62 8.21 -22.67
N PHE A 548 -27.58 8.27 -23.99
CA PHE A 548 -26.52 8.94 -24.74
C PHE A 548 -26.91 10.35 -25.20
N ASN A 549 -28.14 10.80 -24.95
CA ASN A 549 -28.66 12.03 -25.52
C ASN A 549 -29.30 12.98 -24.48
N GLU A 550 -29.70 12.48 -23.32
CA GLU A 550 -30.43 13.24 -22.31
C GLU A 550 -29.90 13.02 -20.87
N PRO A 551 -29.77 14.09 -20.06
CA PRO A 551 -29.86 15.51 -20.44
C PRO A 551 -28.60 16.04 -21.16
N ASN A 552 -27.55 15.22 -21.26
CA ASN A 552 -26.32 15.53 -21.96
C ASN A 552 -26.18 14.67 -23.21
N THR A 553 -25.72 15.28 -24.31
CA THR A 553 -25.28 14.52 -25.49
C THR A 553 -23.91 13.92 -25.22
N ILE A 554 -23.80 12.62 -25.42
CA ILE A 554 -22.58 11.83 -25.20
C ILE A 554 -21.92 11.59 -26.56
N ASP A 555 -20.71 12.07 -26.73
CA ASP A 555 -19.87 11.78 -27.89
C ASP A 555 -18.70 10.85 -27.53
N SER A 556 -17.75 10.65 -28.45
CA SER A 556 -16.61 9.76 -28.22
C SER A 556 -15.70 10.17 -27.07
N THR A 557 -15.69 11.46 -26.68
CA THR A 557 -14.82 11.99 -25.62
C THR A 557 -15.21 11.51 -24.23
N VAL A 558 -16.43 10.99 -24.05
CA VAL A 558 -16.87 10.38 -22.79
C VAL A 558 -15.98 9.21 -22.35
N TRP A 559 -15.27 8.62 -23.31
CA TRP A 559 -14.37 7.50 -23.11
C TRP A 559 -12.91 7.94 -22.92
N ASP A 560 -12.60 9.23 -22.98
CA ASP A 560 -11.24 9.73 -22.79
C ASP A 560 -10.87 9.82 -21.29
N GLY A 561 -9.58 9.69 -20.98
CA GLY A 561 -9.07 9.88 -19.62
C GLY A 561 -9.54 8.83 -18.60
N TRP A 562 -10.10 7.70 -19.05
CA TRP A 562 -10.42 6.59 -18.15
C TRP A 562 -9.15 6.00 -17.56
N VAL A 563 -9.22 5.61 -16.30
CA VAL A 563 -8.10 5.01 -15.55
C VAL A 563 -8.31 3.52 -15.36
N GLN A 564 -7.22 2.76 -15.44
CA GLN A 564 -7.10 1.34 -15.11
C GLN A 564 -7.85 0.34 -16.02
N GLU A 565 -9.15 0.48 -16.24
CA GLU A 565 -9.95 -0.49 -17.03
C GLU A 565 -11.29 0.10 -17.50
N ARG A 566 -11.85 -0.41 -18.60
CA ARG A 566 -13.22 -0.04 -19.05
C ARG A 566 -14.31 -0.74 -18.23
N GLY A 567 -14.07 -1.98 -17.81
CA GLY A 567 -15.04 -2.70 -16.99
C GLY A 567 -14.78 -4.20 -16.88
N LEU A 568 -15.47 -4.80 -15.92
CA LEU A 568 -15.25 -6.19 -15.51
C LEU A 568 -16.58 -6.91 -15.27
N TYR A 569 -16.57 -8.23 -15.41
CA TYR A 569 -17.71 -9.10 -15.06
C TYR A 569 -18.99 -8.69 -15.79
N PHE A 570 -18.89 -8.59 -17.12
CA PHE A 570 -20.01 -8.24 -17.97
C PHE A 570 -21.12 -9.30 -17.89
N LEU A 571 -22.35 -8.86 -18.10
CA LEU A 571 -23.46 -9.78 -18.32
C LEU A 571 -23.09 -10.64 -19.54
N GLY A 572 -23.18 -11.95 -19.42
CA GLY A 572 -22.82 -12.93 -20.42
C GLY A 572 -24.06 -13.49 -21.09
N GLU A 573 -24.22 -14.81 -21.02
CA GLU A 573 -25.43 -15.53 -21.41
C GLU A 573 -26.67 -14.85 -20.81
N ARG A 574 -27.62 -14.45 -21.65
CA ARG A 574 -28.79 -13.67 -21.24
C ARG A 574 -29.96 -13.80 -22.21
N ASP A 575 -31.15 -13.54 -21.69
CA ASP A 575 -32.40 -13.46 -22.44
C ASP A 575 -32.38 -12.33 -23.50
N PRO A 576 -33.05 -12.49 -24.66
CA PRO A 576 -33.14 -11.44 -25.68
C PRO A 576 -33.78 -10.12 -25.23
N GLN A 577 -34.49 -10.09 -24.11
CA GLN A 577 -35.06 -8.86 -23.55
C GLN A 577 -34.00 -7.89 -22.99
N TYR A 578 -32.77 -8.36 -22.82
CA TYR A 578 -31.63 -7.52 -22.47
C TYR A 578 -31.01 -6.88 -23.72
N MET A 579 -31.08 -5.56 -23.78
CA MET A 579 -30.49 -4.74 -24.83
C MET A 579 -29.09 -4.27 -24.41
N ASP A 580 -28.07 -4.64 -25.19
CA ASP A 580 -26.73 -4.08 -25.04
C ASP A 580 -26.67 -2.66 -25.58
N LEU A 581 -26.14 -1.74 -24.78
CA LEU A 581 -25.96 -0.35 -25.18
C LEU A 581 -24.56 -0.06 -25.74
N VAL A 582 -23.56 -0.86 -25.35
CA VAL A 582 -22.17 -0.73 -25.83
C VAL A 582 -21.52 -2.08 -26.12
N ALA A 583 -20.55 -2.07 -27.01
CA ALA A 583 -19.59 -3.14 -27.25
C ALA A 583 -18.16 -2.61 -27.20
N MET A 584 -17.21 -3.46 -26.83
CA MET A 584 -15.79 -3.10 -26.72
C MET A 584 -14.94 -4.30 -27.09
N GLU A 585 -13.73 -4.08 -27.59
CA GLU A 585 -12.73 -5.13 -27.78
C GLU A 585 -11.43 -4.73 -27.09
N ASP A 586 -10.84 -5.67 -26.35
CA ASP A 586 -9.58 -5.45 -25.67
C ASP A 586 -8.46 -5.65 -26.71
N PRO A 587 -7.53 -4.69 -26.89
CA PRO A 587 -6.44 -4.84 -27.84
C PRO A 587 -5.43 -5.91 -27.43
N PHE A 588 -5.50 -6.44 -26.20
CA PHE A 588 -4.60 -7.47 -25.71
C PHE A 588 -4.84 -8.83 -26.40
N GLU A 589 -3.78 -9.41 -26.97
CA GLU A 589 -3.84 -10.63 -27.79
C GLU A 589 -4.44 -11.85 -27.08
N TYR A 590 -4.32 -11.93 -25.74
CA TYR A 590 -4.86 -13.03 -24.92
C TYR A 590 -6.26 -12.73 -24.34
N ASN A 591 -6.89 -11.62 -24.72
CA ASN A 591 -8.29 -11.31 -24.42
C ASN A 591 -9.11 -11.01 -25.70
N PRO A 592 -9.02 -11.84 -26.75
CA PRO A 592 -9.52 -11.49 -28.09
C PRO A 592 -11.05 -11.45 -28.15
N GLY A 593 -11.57 -10.68 -29.11
CA GLY A 593 -12.97 -10.67 -29.52
C GLY A 593 -13.82 -9.61 -28.83
N VAL A 594 -14.83 -9.16 -29.56
CA VAL A 594 -15.81 -8.17 -29.07
C VAL A 594 -16.56 -8.69 -27.84
N LYS A 595 -16.63 -7.83 -26.82
CA LYS A 595 -17.32 -8.05 -25.56
C LYS A 595 -18.55 -7.14 -25.49
N ARG A 596 -19.67 -7.72 -25.09
CA ARG A 596 -20.94 -7.05 -24.79
C ARG A 596 -21.33 -7.30 -23.34
N GLY A 597 -22.37 -6.65 -22.86
CA GLY A 597 -22.88 -6.82 -21.50
C GLY A 597 -22.27 -5.89 -20.44
N ALA A 598 -21.50 -4.89 -20.87
CA ALA A 598 -20.89 -3.89 -19.99
C ALA A 598 -21.88 -2.81 -19.55
N LEU A 599 -22.85 -2.49 -20.41
CA LEU A 599 -23.94 -1.56 -20.15
C LEU A 599 -25.19 -2.11 -20.84
N VAL A 600 -26.15 -2.56 -20.04
CA VAL A 600 -27.32 -3.30 -20.50
C VAL A 600 -28.57 -2.70 -19.91
N GLU A 601 -29.63 -2.61 -20.71
CA GLU A 601 -30.98 -2.28 -20.25
C GLU A 601 -31.95 -3.44 -20.52
N ALA A 602 -32.90 -3.66 -19.61
CA ALA A 602 -34.11 -4.41 -19.85
C ALA A 602 -35.32 -3.60 -19.39
N ARG A 603 -36.39 -3.59 -20.20
CA ARG A 603 -37.69 -3.07 -19.78
C ARG A 603 -38.44 -4.15 -19.01
N VAL A 604 -38.96 -3.82 -17.83
CA VAL A 604 -39.61 -4.77 -16.92
C VAL A 604 -40.91 -4.16 -16.42
N GLY A 605 -42.03 -4.74 -16.83
CA GLY A 605 -43.34 -4.14 -16.56
C GLY A 605 -43.40 -2.71 -17.11
N GLN A 606 -43.61 -1.73 -16.23
CA GLN A 606 -43.62 -0.30 -16.57
C GLN A 606 -42.28 0.40 -16.36
N GLY A 607 -41.31 -0.28 -15.74
CA GLY A 607 -40.03 0.32 -15.35
C GLY A 607 -38.84 -0.20 -16.13
N ARG A 608 -37.66 0.08 -15.57
CA ARG A 608 -36.38 -0.10 -16.24
C ARG A 608 -35.38 -0.75 -15.29
N TRP A 609 -34.67 -1.75 -15.79
CA TRP A 609 -33.58 -2.37 -15.07
C TRP A 609 -32.30 -2.25 -15.89
N LEU A 610 -31.24 -1.71 -15.28
CA LEU A 610 -29.95 -1.53 -15.92
C LEU A 610 -28.86 -2.32 -15.21
N TYR A 611 -27.96 -2.94 -15.97
CA TYR A 611 -26.71 -3.51 -15.47
C TYR A 611 -25.54 -2.67 -15.97
N VAL A 612 -24.79 -2.09 -15.04
CA VAL A 612 -23.65 -1.20 -15.31
C VAL A 612 -22.39 -1.87 -14.81
N ALA A 613 -21.71 -2.58 -15.71
CA ALA A 613 -20.42 -3.22 -15.48
C ALA A 613 -19.21 -2.41 -16.00
N LEU A 614 -19.47 -1.18 -16.43
CA LEU A 614 -18.46 -0.16 -16.69
C LEU A 614 -17.76 0.25 -15.39
N GLY A 615 -16.48 0.59 -15.50
CA GLY A 615 -15.53 0.95 -14.44
C GLY A 615 -15.85 2.18 -13.58
N LEU A 616 -17.11 2.63 -13.50
CA LEU A 616 -17.50 3.93 -12.89
C LEU A 616 -17.03 4.09 -11.44
N TRP A 617 -17.00 3.02 -10.65
CA TRP A 617 -16.51 3.07 -9.27
C TRP A 617 -15.02 3.42 -9.16
N ARG A 618 -14.24 3.33 -10.24
CA ARG A 618 -12.85 3.83 -10.32
C ARG A 618 -12.80 5.21 -10.95
N GLN A 619 -13.59 5.42 -12.00
CA GLN A 619 -13.58 6.67 -12.76
C GLN A 619 -14.11 7.86 -11.95
N LEU A 620 -15.16 7.64 -11.14
CA LEU A 620 -15.76 8.70 -10.34
C LEU A 620 -14.80 9.20 -9.24
N PRO A 621 -14.15 8.32 -8.43
CA PRO A 621 -13.07 8.76 -7.54
C PRO A 621 -11.89 9.42 -8.24
N ALA A 622 -11.60 9.05 -9.50
CA ALA A 622 -10.53 9.67 -10.27
C ALA A 622 -10.93 11.04 -10.87
N GLY A 623 -12.20 11.44 -10.77
CA GLY A 623 -12.69 12.70 -11.34
C GLY A 623 -12.78 12.69 -12.87
N THR A 624 -12.92 11.51 -13.50
CA THR A 624 -12.98 11.38 -14.97
C THR A 624 -14.24 12.05 -15.52
N GLU A 625 -14.06 13.07 -16.37
CA GLU A 625 -15.14 13.91 -16.90
C GLU A 625 -16.27 13.10 -17.56
N GLY A 626 -15.92 12.23 -18.52
CA GLY A 626 -16.88 11.41 -19.22
C GLY A 626 -17.68 10.46 -18.31
N ALA A 627 -17.09 9.98 -17.22
CA ALA A 627 -17.81 9.16 -16.26
C ALA A 627 -18.89 9.93 -15.49
N TYR A 628 -18.66 11.22 -15.22
CA TYR A 628 -19.66 12.10 -14.61
C TYR A 628 -20.78 12.47 -15.58
N LEU A 629 -20.47 12.68 -16.87
CA LEU A 629 -21.49 12.84 -17.92
C LEU A 629 -22.39 11.60 -18.03
N LEU A 630 -21.78 10.41 -18.06
CA LEU A 630 -22.53 9.16 -18.11
C LEU A 630 -23.35 8.95 -16.82
N LEU A 631 -22.79 9.27 -15.65
CA LEU A 631 -23.50 9.22 -14.38
C LEU A 631 -24.72 10.15 -14.37
N ALA A 632 -24.53 11.40 -14.82
CA ALA A 632 -25.59 12.41 -14.89
C ALA A 632 -26.77 11.94 -15.75
N ASN A 633 -26.49 11.33 -16.91
CA ASN A 633 -27.51 10.73 -17.75
C ASN A 633 -28.14 9.51 -17.08
N LEU A 634 -27.34 8.59 -16.52
CA LEU A 634 -27.84 7.39 -15.81
C LEU A 634 -28.85 7.73 -14.71
N ILE A 635 -28.55 8.70 -13.85
CA ILE A 635 -29.45 9.06 -12.74
C ILE A 635 -30.66 9.89 -13.22
N SER A 636 -30.57 10.52 -14.39
CA SER A 636 -31.67 11.27 -14.99
C SER A 636 -32.62 10.39 -15.82
N LEU A 637 -32.25 9.14 -16.12
CA LEU A 637 -33.04 8.21 -16.95
C LEU A 637 -34.45 7.92 -16.42
N SER A 638 -34.69 8.08 -15.12
CA SER A 638 -36.03 7.88 -14.52
C SER A 638 -37.06 8.89 -15.06
N ASN A 639 -36.60 10.05 -15.56
CA ASN A 639 -37.44 11.11 -16.09
C ASN A 639 -37.55 11.11 -17.63
N SER A 640 -36.80 10.23 -18.31
CA SER A 640 -36.86 10.08 -19.77
C SER A 640 -37.88 9.01 -20.18
N PRO A 641 -38.62 9.21 -21.29
CA PRO A 641 -39.68 8.30 -21.76
C PRO A 641 -39.23 6.86 -22.08
#